data_AF-A0A3B9D0A3-F1
#
_entry.id   AF-A0A3B9D0A3-F1
#
_cell.length_a   1.000
_cell.length_b   1.000
_cell.length_c   1.000
_cell.angle_alpha   90.00
_cell.angle_beta   90.00
_cell.angle_gamma   90.00
#
_symmetry.space_group_name_H-M   'P 1'
#
loop_
_entity.id
_entity.type
_entity.pdbx_description
1 polymer ?
#
loop_
_entity_poly.entity_id
_entity_poly.type
_entity_poly.pdbx_seq_one_letter_code
_entity_poly.pdbx_strand_id
1 'polypeptide(L)'
;MTAPKSKLRTPILVLIVAGLLLGGIVLYKSVFKPVSVEKLLSAARAALRTQDWDAAIQAADQVPETAEEHSEAQLIAGEALSRRGDLKLAIERYESIPQDKSKQSVAALAALADCYFHNGQLQQSEQAMQQLLTHADYEVFAHERLALLLSATGRPWEAREHYEFLLWHGQVDLLGMAIMADVERSAEVDELLDRGKETAPDDPVRLLGQAVRFAAEGNPEEALKNTTKAINSYRDSSAVHALHGEYLSTCGHAEVSRWNSTLPAGAETDAAVWYVRGLIARGVGNLQGAARCFWEALRLQPTHRRACSQLSQVLSAMEHPAAPAFSERSALMMELGRNLDVVLRHSFKDPKSAQRTIEVLEALGRYPEAVIWASQAADQFGGQAWAIEAFERLRNRVTRETPFCSPEADLTAAFDLSVYEVPDFDVGAGVAAADQNSLESRIAFQLQSDIGLGFAYENGADLSTKGARMFESNGGGVGVIDLDLDGQPDLYFPQGRKWKHGDPPPSTAEGLSDALFRLVNGVYQDVFPVTGIIDLEFGQGCSVGDVNNDGFPDLYIANIGPNRLWLNNGDGTFTRGPDSEQDSWTSSCLITDLNGDGNPDLFDVNYVQGKEVWTAICQGHACSPSVFEGSPDLARVSSGDGRFTDLPKITPAEESKGLGVVAAVVGD
;
A
#
# COMPACT_ATOMS: atom_id res chain seq x y z
N MET A 1 1.16 -111.71 -52.35
CA MET A 1 1.96 -111.41 -51.15
C MET A 1 1.79 -109.92 -50.86
N THR A 2 0.75 -109.52 -50.11
CA THR A 2 0.73 -109.26 -48.65
C THR A 2 1.67 -108.14 -48.19
N ALA A 3 1.12 -106.96 -47.88
CA ALA A 3 1.46 -106.12 -46.73
C ALA A 3 0.49 -104.91 -46.62
N PRO A 4 0.25 -104.33 -45.42
CA PRO A 4 -1.06 -103.78 -45.06
C PRO A 4 -1.13 -102.25 -44.96
N LYS A 5 -2.38 -101.74 -44.98
CA LYS A 5 -2.76 -100.37 -44.64
C LYS A 5 -2.56 -100.10 -43.14
N SER A 6 -1.81 -99.06 -42.76
CA SER A 6 -1.78 -98.50 -41.40
C SER A 6 -2.46 -97.13 -41.34
N LYS A 7 -3.45 -97.03 -40.44
CA LYS A 7 -4.33 -95.89 -40.20
C LYS A 7 -3.67 -94.75 -39.42
N LEU A 8 -4.08 -93.54 -39.79
CA LEU A 8 -4.36 -92.33 -38.98
C LEU A 8 -3.75 -92.25 -37.56
N ARG A 9 -2.77 -91.34 -37.37
CA ARG A 9 -2.53 -90.63 -36.10
C ARG A 9 -1.91 -89.24 -36.35
N THR A 10 -2.64 -88.37 -37.05
CA THR A 10 -2.24 -86.96 -37.23
C THR A 10 -3.32 -85.94 -36.84
N PRO A 11 -4.64 -86.21 -36.82
CA PRO A 11 -5.61 -85.17 -36.44
C PRO A 11 -5.76 -84.99 -34.92
N ILE A 12 -5.34 -85.96 -34.10
CA ILE A 12 -5.55 -85.93 -32.64
C ILE A 12 -4.56 -84.99 -31.94
N LEU A 13 -3.31 -84.91 -32.40
CA LEU A 13 -2.28 -84.06 -31.76
C LEU A 13 -2.54 -82.57 -31.99
N VAL A 14 -3.05 -82.20 -33.18
CA VAL A 14 -3.43 -80.81 -33.52
C VAL A 14 -4.67 -80.38 -32.71
N LEU A 15 -5.64 -81.29 -32.49
CA LEU A 15 -6.82 -81.02 -31.66
C LEU A 15 -6.48 -80.87 -30.16
N ILE A 16 -5.48 -81.60 -29.65
CA ILE A 16 -5.04 -81.48 -28.25
C ILE A 16 -4.28 -80.15 -28.02
N VAL A 17 -3.42 -79.74 -28.95
CA VAL A 17 -2.70 -78.45 -28.85
C VAL A 17 -3.68 -77.27 -29.00
N ALA A 18 -4.65 -77.36 -29.92
CA ALA A 18 -5.71 -76.36 -30.04
C ALA A 18 -6.61 -76.32 -28.79
N GLY A 19 -6.93 -77.47 -28.19
CA GLY A 19 -7.70 -77.57 -26.96
C GLY A 19 -6.98 -77.03 -25.72
N LEU A 20 -5.65 -77.19 -25.63
CA LEU A 20 -4.83 -76.61 -24.56
C LEU A 20 -4.63 -75.09 -24.74
N LEU A 21 -4.53 -74.60 -25.97
CA LEU A 21 -4.49 -73.16 -26.27
C LEU A 21 -5.85 -72.49 -25.99
N LEU A 22 -6.97 -73.09 -26.42
CA LEU A 22 -8.32 -72.61 -26.10
C LEU A 22 -8.61 -72.73 -24.59
N GLY A 23 -8.22 -73.84 -23.96
CA GLY A 23 -8.33 -74.02 -22.51
C GLY A 23 -7.51 -73.02 -21.71
N GLY A 24 -6.29 -72.70 -22.18
CA GLY A 24 -5.43 -71.66 -21.62
C GLY A 24 -6.00 -70.25 -21.80
N ILE A 25 -6.60 -69.93 -22.95
CA ILE A 25 -7.26 -68.63 -23.20
C ILE A 25 -8.54 -68.49 -22.36
N VAL A 26 -9.30 -69.57 -22.16
CA VAL A 26 -10.52 -69.58 -21.33
C VAL A 26 -10.17 -69.52 -19.84
N LEU A 27 -9.11 -70.20 -19.38
CA LEU A 27 -8.59 -70.05 -18.01
C LEU A 27 -7.98 -68.67 -17.76
N TYR A 28 -7.25 -68.10 -18.73
CA TYR A 28 -6.71 -66.75 -18.64
C TYR A 28 -7.85 -65.71 -18.53
N LYS A 29 -8.91 -65.86 -19.33
CA LYS A 29 -10.12 -65.00 -19.24
C LYS A 29 -10.99 -65.25 -18.01
N SER A 30 -10.92 -66.42 -17.37
CA SER A 30 -11.71 -66.73 -16.17
C SER A 30 -11.01 -66.36 -14.86
N VAL A 31 -9.67 -66.35 -14.85
CA VAL A 31 -8.84 -65.95 -13.70
C VAL A 31 -8.62 -64.43 -13.67
N PHE A 32 -8.56 -63.76 -14.83
CA PHE A 32 -8.51 -62.30 -14.93
C PHE A 32 -9.85 -61.75 -15.44
N LYS A 33 -10.87 -61.72 -14.59
CA LYS A 33 -11.99 -60.80 -14.82
C LYS A 33 -11.49 -59.38 -14.56
N PRO A 34 -11.53 -58.46 -15.54
CA PRO A 34 -11.18 -57.06 -15.28
C PRO A 34 -12.04 -56.54 -14.13
N VAL A 35 -11.40 -55.93 -13.15
CA VAL A 35 -12.10 -55.24 -12.06
C VAL A 35 -12.95 -54.14 -12.69
N SER A 36 -14.22 -54.03 -12.31
CA SER A 36 -15.07 -52.96 -12.85
C SER A 36 -14.54 -51.59 -12.41
N VAL A 37 -14.68 -50.57 -13.28
CA VAL A 37 -14.27 -49.18 -12.99
C VAL A 37 -14.89 -48.69 -11.68
N GLU A 38 -16.17 -48.97 -11.45
CA GLU A 38 -16.86 -48.65 -10.20
C GLU A 38 -16.20 -49.27 -8.95
N LYS A 39 -15.69 -50.50 -9.08
CA LYS A 39 -15.00 -51.18 -7.97
C LYS A 39 -13.62 -50.59 -7.72
N LEU A 40 -12.93 -50.12 -8.77
CA LEU A 40 -11.66 -49.40 -8.63
C LEU A 40 -11.86 -48.04 -7.97
N LEU A 41 -12.84 -47.26 -8.43
CA LEU A 41 -13.16 -45.95 -7.84
C LEU A 41 -13.64 -46.07 -6.39
N SER A 42 -14.49 -47.05 -6.07
CA SER A 42 -14.91 -47.28 -4.69
C SER A 42 -13.75 -47.66 -3.76
N ALA A 43 -12.79 -48.46 -4.25
CA ALA A 43 -11.56 -48.76 -3.53
C ALA A 43 -10.68 -47.52 -3.35
N ALA A 44 -10.49 -46.72 -4.41
CA ALA A 44 -9.71 -45.48 -4.35
C ALA A 44 -10.31 -44.47 -3.36
N ARG A 45 -11.63 -44.22 -3.41
CA ARG A 45 -12.34 -43.35 -2.46
C ARG A 45 -12.27 -43.90 -1.02
N ALA A 46 -12.29 -45.22 -0.84
CA ALA A 46 -12.16 -45.83 0.49
C ALA A 46 -10.76 -45.63 1.07
N ALA A 47 -9.72 -45.85 0.27
CA ALA A 47 -8.33 -45.64 0.64
C ALA A 47 -8.06 -44.16 1.01
N LEU A 48 -8.62 -43.23 0.23
CA LEU A 48 -8.52 -41.79 0.51
C LEU A 48 -9.15 -41.41 1.86
N ARG A 49 -10.32 -41.97 2.19
CA ARG A 49 -10.97 -41.77 3.51
C ARG A 49 -10.16 -42.35 4.67
N THR A 50 -9.45 -43.45 4.44
CA THR A 50 -8.59 -44.07 5.46
C THR A 50 -7.17 -43.49 5.48
N GLN A 51 -6.91 -42.42 4.71
CA GLN A 51 -5.61 -41.76 4.60
C GLN A 51 -4.49 -42.68 4.06
N ASP A 52 -4.86 -43.72 3.30
CA ASP A 52 -3.92 -44.60 2.61
C ASP A 52 -3.71 -44.06 1.20
N TRP A 53 -2.81 -43.08 1.08
CA TRP A 53 -2.58 -42.33 -0.15
C TRP A 53 -2.05 -43.21 -1.28
N ASP A 54 -1.13 -44.13 -0.96
CA ASP A 54 -0.53 -45.04 -1.95
C ASP A 54 -1.57 -45.99 -2.53
N ALA A 55 -2.43 -46.57 -1.69
CA ALA A 55 -3.51 -47.43 -2.14
C ALA A 55 -4.55 -46.66 -2.97
N ALA A 56 -4.83 -45.40 -2.61
CA ALA A 56 -5.74 -44.54 -3.37
C ALA A 56 -5.22 -44.27 -4.78
N ILE A 57 -3.93 -43.90 -4.90
CA ILE A 57 -3.26 -43.65 -6.19
C ILE A 57 -3.23 -44.94 -7.02
N GLN A 58 -2.82 -46.06 -6.42
CA GLN A 58 -2.73 -47.34 -7.12
C GLN A 58 -4.09 -47.84 -7.65
N ALA A 59 -5.17 -47.61 -6.88
CA ALA A 59 -6.52 -47.97 -7.31
C ALA A 59 -7.05 -47.05 -8.42
N ALA A 60 -6.76 -45.75 -8.34
CA ALA A 60 -7.13 -44.77 -9.36
C ALA A 60 -6.38 -45.00 -10.69
N ASP A 61 -5.07 -45.27 -10.64
CA ASP A 61 -4.23 -45.51 -11.83
C ASP A 61 -4.63 -46.76 -12.63
N GLN A 62 -5.42 -47.66 -12.05
CA GLN A 62 -5.97 -48.82 -12.75
C GLN A 62 -7.20 -48.50 -13.61
N VAL A 63 -7.78 -47.30 -13.49
CA VAL A 63 -8.92 -46.87 -14.30
C VAL A 63 -8.44 -46.50 -15.71
N PRO A 64 -8.92 -47.16 -16.78
CA PRO A 64 -8.46 -46.90 -18.14
C PRO A 64 -8.71 -45.46 -18.60
N GLU A 65 -7.81 -44.90 -19.42
CA GLU A 65 -7.96 -43.56 -20.04
C GLU A 65 -9.23 -43.42 -20.89
N THR A 66 -9.73 -44.53 -21.45
CA THR A 66 -10.95 -44.55 -22.26
C THR A 66 -12.24 -44.61 -21.43
N ALA A 67 -12.15 -44.70 -20.10
CA ALA A 67 -13.32 -44.75 -19.23
C ALA A 67 -13.95 -43.37 -19.08
N GLU A 68 -15.28 -43.30 -19.03
CA GLU A 68 -16.01 -42.04 -18.79
C GLU A 68 -15.64 -41.43 -17.43
N GLU A 69 -15.36 -42.29 -16.45
CA GLU A 69 -15.00 -41.89 -15.09
C GLU A 69 -13.49 -41.63 -14.92
N HIS A 70 -12.71 -41.59 -16.01
CA HIS A 70 -11.27 -41.36 -15.93
C HIS A 70 -10.92 -40.04 -15.23
N SER A 71 -11.65 -38.95 -15.54
CA SER A 71 -11.48 -37.66 -14.86
C SER A 71 -11.70 -37.74 -13.34
N GLU A 72 -12.63 -38.60 -12.89
CA GLU A 72 -12.82 -38.82 -11.46
C GLU A 72 -11.66 -39.59 -10.84
N ALA A 73 -11.11 -40.58 -11.55
CA ALA A 73 -9.92 -41.29 -11.10
C ALA A 73 -8.72 -40.33 -10.95
N GLN A 74 -8.51 -39.44 -11.93
CA GLN A 74 -7.44 -38.43 -11.86
C GLN A 74 -7.61 -37.47 -10.69
N LEU A 75 -8.85 -37.06 -10.36
CA LEU A 75 -9.11 -36.24 -9.17
C LEU A 75 -8.70 -36.94 -7.87
N ILE A 76 -9.10 -38.21 -7.71
CA ILE A 76 -8.78 -38.98 -6.50
C ILE A 76 -7.26 -39.18 -6.38
N ALA A 77 -6.59 -39.50 -7.49
CA ALA A 77 -5.13 -39.63 -7.52
C ALA A 77 -4.44 -38.31 -7.19
N GLY A 78 -4.87 -37.20 -7.80
CA GLY A 78 -4.36 -35.86 -7.53
C GLY A 78 -4.55 -35.46 -6.06
N GLU A 79 -5.70 -35.74 -5.47
CA GLU A 79 -5.97 -35.41 -4.05
C GLU A 79 -5.05 -36.22 -3.12
N ALA A 80 -4.90 -37.53 -3.38
CA ALA A 80 -3.99 -38.36 -2.60
C ALA A 80 -2.53 -37.88 -2.72
N LEU A 81 -2.08 -37.49 -3.92
CA LEU A 81 -0.73 -36.96 -4.15
C LEU A 81 -0.51 -35.63 -3.42
N SER A 82 -1.49 -34.72 -3.49
CA SER A 82 -1.44 -33.43 -2.79
C SER A 82 -1.35 -33.63 -1.27
N ARG A 83 -2.19 -34.51 -0.70
CA ARG A 83 -2.17 -34.87 0.74
C ARG A 83 -0.88 -35.55 1.18
N ARG A 84 -0.22 -36.29 0.27
CA ARG A 84 1.09 -36.91 0.50
C ARG A 84 2.25 -35.91 0.43
N GLY A 85 2.03 -34.72 -0.14
CA GLY A 85 3.03 -33.66 -0.33
C GLY A 85 3.69 -33.65 -1.71
N ASP A 86 3.28 -34.52 -2.63
CA ASP A 86 3.85 -34.62 -3.98
C ASP A 86 3.14 -33.65 -4.95
N LEU A 87 3.24 -32.35 -4.67
CA LEU A 87 2.49 -31.30 -5.38
C LEU A 87 2.73 -31.33 -6.90
N LYS A 88 3.96 -31.59 -7.36
CA LYS A 88 4.27 -31.65 -8.80
C LYS A 88 3.49 -32.75 -9.52
N LEU A 89 3.44 -33.94 -8.93
CA LEU A 89 2.66 -35.05 -9.50
C LEU A 89 1.16 -34.78 -9.38
N ALA A 90 0.70 -34.17 -8.28
CA ALA A 90 -0.70 -33.77 -8.13
C ALA A 90 -1.13 -32.80 -9.24
N ILE A 91 -0.31 -31.80 -9.55
CA ILE A 91 -0.52 -30.86 -10.65
C ILE A 91 -0.66 -31.61 -11.98
N GLU A 92 0.27 -32.51 -12.31
CA GLU A 92 0.20 -33.32 -13.54
C GLU A 92 -1.13 -34.09 -13.65
N ARG A 93 -1.64 -34.64 -12.53
CA ARG A 93 -2.94 -35.33 -12.50
C ARG A 93 -4.10 -34.39 -12.77
N TYR A 94 -4.13 -33.24 -12.11
CA TYR A 94 -5.24 -32.31 -12.30
C TYR A 94 -5.22 -31.64 -13.69
N GLU A 95 -4.05 -31.35 -14.26
CA GLU A 95 -3.91 -30.83 -15.63
C GLU A 95 -4.38 -31.82 -16.70
N SER A 96 -4.35 -33.12 -16.43
CA SER A 96 -4.85 -34.14 -17.35
C SER A 96 -6.37 -34.15 -17.49
N ILE A 97 -7.10 -33.49 -16.59
CA ILE A 97 -8.56 -33.45 -16.59
C ILE A 97 -9.04 -32.41 -17.62
N PRO A 98 -9.94 -32.78 -18.55
CA PRO A 98 -10.47 -31.84 -19.53
C PRO A 98 -11.16 -30.62 -18.90
N GLN A 99 -10.93 -29.44 -19.47
CA GLN A 99 -11.60 -28.20 -19.06
C GLN A 99 -12.97 -28.05 -19.75
N ASP A 100 -13.93 -28.88 -19.37
CA ASP A 100 -15.24 -29.02 -20.02
C ASP A 100 -16.43 -28.51 -19.18
N LYS A 101 -16.15 -27.73 -18.12
CA LYS A 101 -17.14 -27.24 -17.13
C LYS A 101 -17.87 -28.35 -16.37
N SER A 102 -17.41 -29.59 -16.44
CA SER A 102 -17.93 -30.67 -15.59
C SER A 102 -17.63 -30.39 -14.11
N LYS A 103 -18.32 -31.09 -13.21
CA LYS A 103 -18.01 -31.06 -11.77
C LYS A 103 -16.55 -31.43 -11.50
N GLN A 104 -16.02 -32.35 -12.29
CA GLN A 104 -14.65 -32.79 -12.17
C GLN A 104 -13.67 -31.71 -12.62
N SER A 105 -13.98 -30.99 -13.71
CA SER A 105 -13.20 -29.85 -14.19
C SER A 105 -13.14 -28.72 -13.15
N VAL A 106 -14.27 -28.37 -12.52
CA VAL A 106 -14.34 -27.35 -11.45
C VAL A 106 -13.48 -27.77 -10.25
N ALA A 107 -13.62 -29.01 -9.78
CA ALA A 107 -12.82 -29.53 -8.67
C ALA A 107 -11.31 -29.56 -9.00
N ALA A 108 -10.96 -29.90 -10.24
CA ALA A 108 -9.57 -29.92 -10.70
C ALA A 108 -8.96 -28.52 -10.72
N LEU A 109 -9.67 -27.52 -11.23
CA LEU A 109 -9.21 -26.13 -11.26
C LEU A 109 -8.99 -25.56 -9.85
N ALA A 110 -9.92 -25.83 -8.92
CA ALA A 110 -9.76 -25.43 -7.52
C ALA A 110 -8.52 -26.09 -6.87
N ALA A 111 -8.31 -27.39 -7.10
CA ALA A 111 -7.16 -28.11 -6.58
C ALA A 111 -5.84 -27.68 -7.24
N LEU A 112 -5.85 -27.35 -8.54
CA LEU A 112 -4.71 -26.77 -9.24
C LEU A 112 -4.31 -25.43 -8.66
N ALA A 113 -5.27 -24.53 -8.46
CA ALA A 113 -5.02 -23.22 -7.87
C ALA A 113 -4.29 -23.35 -6.52
N ASP A 114 -4.76 -24.25 -5.65
CA ASP A 114 -4.17 -24.51 -4.33
C ASP A 114 -2.78 -25.17 -4.42
N CYS A 115 -2.61 -26.16 -5.30
CA CYS A 115 -1.31 -26.81 -5.50
C CYS A 115 -0.27 -25.83 -6.06
N TYR A 116 -0.64 -25.01 -7.05
CA TYR A 116 0.22 -23.98 -7.60
C TYR A 116 0.62 -22.94 -6.55
N PHE A 117 -0.34 -22.50 -5.75
CA PHE A 117 -0.11 -21.58 -4.66
C PHE A 117 0.91 -22.11 -3.64
N HIS A 118 0.71 -23.35 -3.18
CA HIS A 118 1.61 -23.98 -2.21
C HIS A 118 2.98 -24.33 -2.79
N ASN A 119 3.08 -24.58 -4.09
CA ASN A 119 4.34 -24.81 -4.80
C ASN A 119 5.08 -23.51 -5.17
N GLY A 120 4.50 -22.33 -4.89
CA GLY A 120 5.10 -21.02 -5.17
C GLY A 120 4.96 -20.55 -6.62
N GLN A 121 4.09 -21.19 -7.40
CA GLN A 121 3.76 -20.85 -8.79
C GLN A 121 2.54 -19.91 -8.80
N LEU A 122 2.73 -18.67 -8.36
CA LEU A 122 1.64 -17.75 -8.05
C LEU A 122 0.90 -17.30 -9.32
N GLN A 123 1.60 -17.12 -10.44
CA GLN A 123 0.96 -16.77 -11.70
C GLN A 123 0.00 -17.87 -12.19
N GLN A 124 0.43 -19.13 -12.14
CA GLN A 124 -0.42 -20.27 -12.53
C GLN A 124 -1.60 -20.43 -11.57
N SER A 125 -1.39 -20.15 -10.27
CA SER A 125 -2.47 -20.13 -9.28
C SER A 125 -3.53 -19.08 -9.64
N GLU A 126 -3.11 -17.84 -9.93
CA GLU A 126 -4.00 -16.76 -10.35
C GLU A 126 -4.82 -17.14 -11.59
N GLN A 127 -4.15 -17.69 -12.62
CA GLN A 127 -4.80 -18.13 -13.86
C GLN A 127 -5.81 -19.26 -13.62
N ALA A 128 -5.47 -20.24 -12.77
CA ALA A 128 -6.38 -21.33 -12.43
C ALA A 128 -7.63 -20.82 -11.69
N MET A 129 -7.50 -19.83 -10.82
CA MET A 129 -8.64 -19.21 -10.12
C MET A 129 -9.52 -18.39 -11.05
N GLN A 130 -8.93 -17.60 -11.97
CA GLN A 130 -9.68 -16.88 -12.99
C GLN A 130 -10.45 -17.85 -13.90
N GLN A 131 -9.81 -18.95 -14.31
CA GLN A 131 -10.47 -20.01 -15.09
C GLN A 131 -11.61 -20.67 -14.31
N LEU A 132 -11.39 -20.98 -13.03
CA LEU A 132 -12.40 -21.55 -12.14
C LEU A 132 -13.66 -20.69 -12.11
N LEU A 133 -13.52 -19.37 -11.96
CA LEU A 133 -14.66 -18.45 -11.90
C LEU A 133 -15.44 -18.34 -13.22
N THR A 134 -14.84 -18.72 -14.36
CA THR A 134 -15.58 -18.82 -15.64
C THR A 134 -16.46 -20.08 -15.75
N HIS A 135 -16.24 -21.05 -14.84
CA HIS A 135 -16.93 -22.34 -14.79
C HIS A 135 -17.89 -22.42 -13.59
N ALA A 136 -17.52 -21.82 -12.46
CA ALA A 136 -18.29 -21.73 -11.23
C ALA A 136 -18.05 -20.37 -10.56
N ASP A 137 -19.00 -19.45 -10.72
CA ASP A 137 -18.93 -18.06 -10.27
C ASP A 137 -19.09 -17.88 -8.74
N TYR A 138 -19.55 -18.91 -8.03
CA TYR A 138 -19.76 -18.88 -6.57
C TYR A 138 -18.59 -19.47 -5.75
N GLU A 139 -17.42 -19.68 -6.33
CA GLU A 139 -16.30 -20.29 -5.61
C GLU A 139 -15.62 -19.28 -4.66
N VAL A 140 -16.10 -19.21 -3.41
CA VAL A 140 -15.63 -18.27 -2.36
C VAL A 140 -14.12 -18.29 -2.21
N PHE A 141 -13.51 -19.48 -2.22
CA PHE A 141 -12.05 -19.65 -2.16
C PHE A 141 -11.33 -18.80 -3.20
N ALA A 142 -11.78 -18.83 -4.47
CA ALA A 142 -11.13 -18.12 -5.55
C ALA A 142 -11.27 -16.60 -5.40
N HIS A 143 -12.46 -16.13 -4.99
CA HIS A 143 -12.65 -14.71 -4.67
C HIS A 143 -11.74 -14.23 -3.54
N GLU A 144 -11.63 -14.97 -2.44
CA GLU A 144 -10.73 -14.62 -1.31
C GLU A 144 -9.27 -14.51 -1.76
N ARG A 145 -8.76 -15.52 -2.48
CA ARG A 145 -7.35 -15.54 -2.90
C ARG A 145 -7.05 -14.50 -3.97
N LEU A 146 -7.93 -14.32 -4.95
CA LEU A 146 -7.76 -13.31 -5.99
C LEU A 146 -7.81 -11.90 -5.41
N ALA A 147 -8.76 -11.61 -4.52
CA ALA A 147 -8.84 -10.32 -3.84
C ALA A 147 -7.51 -9.96 -3.14
N LEU A 148 -6.93 -10.92 -2.41
CA LEU A 148 -5.66 -10.74 -1.73
C LEU A 148 -4.48 -10.55 -2.70
N LEU A 149 -4.34 -11.45 -3.69
CA LEU A 149 -3.22 -11.42 -4.65
C LEU A 149 -3.24 -10.15 -5.51
N LEU A 150 -4.42 -9.74 -6.00
CA LEU A 150 -4.58 -8.56 -6.83
C LEU A 150 -4.28 -7.28 -6.03
N SER A 151 -4.77 -7.17 -4.79
CA SER A 151 -4.45 -6.05 -3.89
C SER A 151 -2.95 -5.94 -3.61
N ALA A 152 -2.32 -7.07 -3.32
CA ALA A 152 -0.89 -7.17 -3.05
C ALA A 152 0.01 -6.78 -4.23
N THR A 153 -0.50 -6.91 -5.46
CA THR A 153 0.27 -6.73 -6.69
C THR A 153 -0.05 -5.43 -7.43
N GLY A 154 -0.70 -4.48 -6.74
CA GLY A 154 -0.97 -3.16 -7.30
C GLY A 154 -2.10 -3.16 -8.34
N ARG A 155 -3.03 -4.12 -8.24
CA ARG A 155 -4.22 -4.25 -9.09
C ARG A 155 -5.51 -4.08 -8.27
N PRO A 156 -5.66 -2.95 -7.55
CA PRO A 156 -6.72 -2.80 -6.55
C PRO A 156 -8.13 -2.77 -7.17
N TRP A 157 -8.27 -2.29 -8.40
CA TRP A 157 -9.56 -2.23 -9.09
C TRP A 157 -10.04 -3.61 -9.57
N GLU A 158 -9.14 -4.50 -9.95
CA GLU A 158 -9.47 -5.91 -10.22
C GLU A 158 -9.83 -6.62 -8.90
N ALA A 159 -9.08 -6.36 -7.82
CA ALA A 159 -9.35 -6.93 -6.50
C ALA A 159 -10.74 -6.56 -5.97
N ARG A 160 -11.19 -5.33 -6.27
CA ARG A 160 -12.48 -4.78 -5.84
C ARG A 160 -13.65 -5.69 -6.19
N GLU A 161 -13.73 -6.19 -7.41
CA GLU A 161 -14.83 -7.05 -7.86
C GLU A 161 -14.99 -8.28 -6.96
N HIS A 162 -13.87 -8.84 -6.50
CA HIS A 162 -13.86 -9.97 -5.59
C HIS A 162 -14.26 -9.59 -4.16
N TYR A 163 -13.82 -8.43 -3.66
CA TYR A 163 -14.28 -7.94 -2.34
C TYR A 163 -15.77 -7.61 -2.33
N GLU A 164 -16.30 -7.04 -3.41
CA GLU A 164 -17.74 -6.80 -3.54
C GLU A 164 -18.53 -8.11 -3.49
N PHE A 165 -18.06 -9.16 -4.18
CA PHE A 165 -18.64 -10.49 -4.07
C PHE A 165 -18.62 -10.99 -2.62
N LEU A 166 -17.46 -10.97 -1.95
CA LEU A 166 -17.32 -11.48 -0.58
C LEU A 166 -18.21 -10.72 0.41
N LEU A 167 -18.31 -9.40 0.24
CA LEU A 167 -19.13 -8.52 1.05
C LEU A 167 -20.62 -8.87 0.93
N TRP A 168 -21.14 -9.01 -0.28
CA TRP A 168 -22.55 -9.35 -0.52
C TRP A 168 -22.95 -10.77 -0.10
N HIS A 169 -21.96 -11.65 0.09
CA HIS A 169 -22.13 -13.03 0.54
C HIS A 169 -21.78 -13.23 2.02
N GLY A 170 -21.43 -12.15 2.75
CA GLY A 170 -21.07 -12.22 4.16
C GLY A 170 -19.84 -13.10 4.42
N GLN A 171 -18.93 -13.19 3.45
CA GLN A 171 -17.67 -13.94 3.51
C GLN A 171 -16.46 -13.01 3.68
N VAL A 172 -16.67 -11.71 3.83
CA VAL A 172 -15.60 -10.73 4.01
C VAL A 172 -15.18 -10.66 5.48
N ASP A 173 -13.87 -10.68 5.73
CA ASP A 173 -13.30 -10.48 7.06
C ASP A 173 -13.03 -8.98 7.35
N LEU A 174 -12.55 -8.66 8.56
CA LEU A 174 -12.28 -7.27 8.94
C LEU A 174 -11.26 -6.58 8.02
N LEU A 175 -10.23 -7.32 7.58
CA LEU A 175 -9.23 -6.79 6.66
C LEU A 175 -9.86 -6.51 5.29
N GLY A 176 -10.64 -7.43 4.74
CA GLY A 176 -11.38 -7.24 3.51
C GLY A 176 -12.37 -6.09 3.58
N MET A 177 -13.05 -5.88 4.71
CA MET A 177 -13.90 -4.70 4.93
C MET A 177 -13.10 -3.40 4.88
N ALA A 178 -11.90 -3.39 5.48
CA ALA A 178 -11.02 -2.23 5.50
C ALA A 178 -10.38 -1.95 4.12
N ILE A 179 -10.01 -2.98 3.37
CA ILE A 179 -9.53 -2.84 1.98
C ILE A 179 -10.67 -2.38 1.08
N MET A 180 -11.88 -2.93 1.23
CA MET A 180 -13.03 -2.45 0.46
C MET A 180 -13.33 -0.97 0.75
N ALA A 181 -13.17 -0.52 2.00
CA ALA A 181 -13.33 0.87 2.38
C ALA A 181 -12.18 1.80 1.88
N ASP A 182 -10.94 1.32 1.75
CA ASP A 182 -9.83 2.03 1.10
C ASP A 182 -9.07 1.08 0.18
N VAL A 183 -9.53 0.95 -1.06
CA VAL A 183 -9.06 -0.06 -2.04
C VAL A 183 -7.61 0.17 -2.44
N GLU A 184 -7.11 1.39 -2.25
CA GLU A 184 -5.71 1.75 -2.51
C GLU A 184 -4.79 1.48 -1.29
N ARG A 185 -5.31 0.96 -0.18
CA ARG A 185 -4.49 0.50 0.96
C ARG A 185 -3.65 -0.71 0.54
N SER A 186 -2.38 -0.71 0.93
CA SER A 186 -1.51 -1.87 0.76
C SER A 186 -1.98 -3.05 1.61
N ALA A 187 -2.19 -4.21 0.98
CA ALA A 187 -2.35 -5.47 1.70
C ALA A 187 -0.95 -5.98 2.11
N GLU A 188 -0.68 -6.11 3.41
CA GLU A 188 0.56 -6.72 3.89
C GLU A 188 0.54 -8.22 3.62
N VAL A 189 1.37 -8.67 2.67
CA VAL A 189 1.42 -10.08 2.25
C VAL A 189 2.87 -10.58 2.09
N ASP A 190 3.79 -10.11 2.93
CA ASP A 190 5.22 -10.49 2.86
C ASP A 190 5.40 -12.02 2.81
N GLU A 191 4.69 -12.74 3.68
CA GLU A 191 4.75 -14.21 3.73
C GLU A 191 4.26 -14.87 2.44
N LEU A 192 3.26 -14.28 1.79
CA LEU A 192 2.73 -14.74 0.51
C LEU A 192 3.77 -14.59 -0.60
N LEU A 193 4.42 -13.43 -0.68
CA LEU A 193 5.37 -13.09 -1.74
C LEU A 193 6.72 -13.79 -1.54
N ASP A 194 7.05 -14.21 -0.32
CA ASP A 194 8.21 -15.06 -0.05
C ASP A 194 7.99 -16.53 -0.46
N ARG A 195 6.75 -16.96 -0.73
CA ARG A 195 6.49 -18.25 -1.36
C ARG A 195 7.13 -18.29 -2.74
N GLY A 196 7.75 -19.41 -3.05
CA GLY A 196 8.40 -19.60 -4.34
C GLY A 196 9.68 -18.77 -4.53
N LYS A 197 10.20 -18.08 -3.51
CA LYS A 197 11.45 -17.31 -3.61
C LYS A 197 12.62 -18.12 -4.15
N GLU A 198 12.70 -19.40 -3.78
CA GLU A 198 13.76 -20.31 -4.25
C GLU A 198 13.37 -21.07 -5.52
N THR A 199 12.08 -21.37 -5.72
CA THR A 199 11.61 -22.24 -6.81
C THR A 199 11.17 -21.47 -8.07
N ALA A 200 10.67 -20.25 -7.92
CA ALA A 200 10.17 -19.36 -8.97
C ALA A 200 10.48 -17.88 -8.64
N PRO A 201 11.77 -17.49 -8.55
CA PRO A 201 12.16 -16.15 -8.13
C PRO A 201 11.66 -15.02 -9.04
N ASP A 202 11.51 -15.30 -10.33
CA ASP A 202 11.05 -14.38 -11.37
C ASP A 202 9.55 -14.59 -11.71
N ASP A 203 8.77 -15.21 -10.82
CA ASP A 203 7.32 -15.28 -10.98
C ASP A 203 6.74 -13.85 -11.11
N PRO A 204 5.94 -13.55 -12.16
CA PRO A 204 5.42 -12.20 -12.39
C PRO A 204 4.58 -11.63 -11.25
N VAL A 205 3.76 -12.45 -10.57
CA VAL A 205 2.96 -12.01 -9.42
C VAL A 205 3.87 -11.57 -8.28
N ARG A 206 4.92 -12.36 -8.03
CA ARG A 206 5.92 -12.03 -7.01
C ARG A 206 6.68 -10.74 -7.35
N LEU A 207 7.09 -10.57 -8.61
CA LEU A 207 7.75 -9.34 -9.07
C LEU A 207 6.86 -8.11 -8.87
N LEU A 208 5.57 -8.19 -9.22
CA LEU A 208 4.63 -7.09 -9.00
C LEU A 208 4.45 -6.77 -7.51
N GLY A 209 4.27 -7.79 -6.66
CA GLY A 209 4.15 -7.56 -5.21
C GLY A 209 5.40 -6.95 -4.59
N GLN A 210 6.59 -7.37 -5.04
CA GLN A 210 7.85 -6.74 -4.65
C GLN A 210 7.96 -5.31 -5.14
N ALA A 211 7.43 -4.99 -6.32
CA ALA A 211 7.43 -3.63 -6.82
C ALA A 211 6.60 -2.71 -5.93
N VAL A 212 5.38 -3.13 -5.56
CA VAL A 212 4.52 -2.40 -4.62
C VAL A 212 5.23 -2.19 -3.29
N ARG A 213 5.90 -3.22 -2.76
CA ARG A 213 6.68 -3.11 -1.53
C ARG A 213 7.85 -2.13 -1.64
N PHE A 214 8.66 -2.23 -2.68
CA PHE A 214 9.79 -1.31 -2.88
C PHE A 214 9.32 0.13 -3.04
N ALA A 215 8.22 0.37 -3.74
CA ALA A 215 7.63 1.70 -3.84
C ALA A 215 7.17 2.23 -2.48
N ALA A 216 6.50 1.39 -1.68
CA ALA A 216 6.13 1.74 -0.31
C ALA A 216 7.39 2.09 0.52
N GLU A 217 8.46 1.31 0.40
CA GLU A 217 9.80 1.50 1.02
C GLU A 217 10.56 2.75 0.56
N GLY A 218 10.04 3.52 -0.40
CA GLY A 218 10.72 4.71 -0.94
C GLY A 218 11.82 4.36 -1.95
N ASN A 219 11.78 3.17 -2.53
CA ASN A 219 12.73 2.66 -3.53
C ASN A 219 12.06 2.51 -4.92
N PRO A 220 11.62 3.61 -5.57
CA PRO A 220 10.82 3.53 -6.80
C PRO A 220 11.59 2.96 -8.00
N GLU A 221 12.92 3.06 -8.03
CA GLU A 221 13.77 2.48 -9.08
C GLU A 221 13.75 0.93 -9.07
N GLU A 222 13.81 0.30 -7.89
CA GLU A 222 13.67 -1.16 -7.79
C GLU A 222 12.23 -1.60 -8.09
N ALA A 223 11.24 -0.77 -7.78
CA ALA A 223 9.85 -1.00 -8.19
C ALA A 223 9.69 -0.97 -9.71
N LEU A 224 10.28 0.02 -10.39
CA LEU A 224 10.28 0.13 -11.84
C LEU A 224 10.95 -1.07 -12.51
N LYS A 225 12.11 -1.50 -12.01
CA LYS A 225 12.82 -2.69 -12.50
C LYS A 225 11.98 -3.96 -12.41
N ASN A 226 11.25 -4.15 -11.32
CA ASN A 226 10.40 -5.32 -11.13
C ASN A 226 9.16 -5.30 -12.04
N THR A 227 8.48 -4.16 -12.17
CA THR A 227 7.35 -4.03 -13.11
C THR A 227 7.80 -4.22 -14.57
N THR A 228 8.99 -3.73 -14.94
CA THR A 228 9.58 -3.94 -16.28
C THR A 228 9.76 -5.41 -16.61
N LYS A 229 10.16 -6.24 -15.64
CA LYS A 229 10.28 -7.70 -15.83
C LYS A 229 8.92 -8.38 -15.97
N ALA A 230 7.94 -7.96 -15.17
CA ALA A 230 6.62 -8.59 -15.11
C ALA A 230 5.71 -8.25 -16.30
N ILE A 231 5.86 -7.06 -16.90
CA ILE A 231 4.91 -6.53 -17.90
C ILE A 231 4.71 -7.43 -19.11
N ASN A 232 5.75 -8.15 -19.56
CA ASN A 232 5.67 -9.05 -20.72
C ASN A 232 4.76 -10.27 -20.49
N SER A 233 4.53 -10.63 -19.23
CA SER A 233 3.65 -11.72 -18.82
C SER A 233 2.19 -11.26 -18.67
N TYR A 234 1.95 -9.94 -18.69
CA TYR A 234 0.65 -9.29 -18.48
C TYR A 234 0.36 -8.25 -19.59
N ARG A 235 0.67 -8.58 -20.85
CA ARG A 235 0.55 -7.65 -21.99
C ARG A 235 -0.86 -7.11 -22.20
N ASP A 236 -1.87 -7.87 -21.80
CA ASP A 236 -3.27 -7.52 -21.95
C ASP A 236 -3.87 -6.90 -20.67
N SER A 237 -3.07 -6.71 -19.61
CA SER A 237 -3.54 -6.10 -18.34
C SER A 237 -3.26 -4.60 -18.31
N SER A 238 -4.32 -3.82 -18.45
CA SER A 238 -4.27 -2.36 -18.29
C SER A 238 -3.75 -1.93 -16.92
N ALA A 239 -4.12 -2.64 -15.85
CA ALA A 239 -3.69 -2.32 -14.48
C ALA A 239 -2.17 -2.50 -14.29
N VAL A 240 -1.58 -3.58 -14.83
CA VAL A 240 -0.13 -3.79 -14.77
C VAL A 240 0.61 -2.74 -15.60
N HIS A 241 0.09 -2.40 -16.77
CA HIS A 241 0.64 -1.30 -17.57
C HIS A 241 0.54 0.05 -16.85
N ALA A 242 -0.57 0.32 -16.16
CA ALA A 242 -0.74 1.53 -15.35
C ALA A 242 0.25 1.57 -14.19
N LEU A 243 0.42 0.49 -13.43
CA LEU A 243 1.41 0.40 -12.35
C LEU A 243 2.83 0.68 -12.86
N HIS A 244 3.21 0.12 -14.00
CA HIS A 244 4.50 0.38 -14.64
C HIS A 244 4.64 1.85 -15.07
N GLY A 245 3.60 2.42 -15.69
CA GLY A 245 3.57 3.83 -16.10
C GLY A 245 3.66 4.81 -14.94
N GLU A 246 3.05 4.49 -13.81
CA GLU A 246 3.15 5.25 -12.57
C GLU A 246 4.60 5.31 -12.08
N TYR A 247 5.31 4.19 -12.06
CA TYR A 247 6.72 4.16 -11.66
C TYR A 247 7.66 4.80 -12.67
N LEU A 248 7.41 4.68 -13.97
CA LEU A 248 8.14 5.44 -15.00
C LEU A 248 8.02 6.95 -14.75
N SER A 249 6.80 7.43 -14.52
CA SER A 249 6.52 8.84 -14.23
C SER A 249 7.20 9.28 -12.93
N THR A 250 7.10 8.49 -11.86
CA THR A 250 7.68 8.77 -10.54
C THR A 250 9.21 8.86 -10.59
N CYS A 251 9.86 8.00 -11.37
CA CYS A 251 11.32 7.99 -11.52
C CYS A 251 11.82 9.00 -12.58
N GLY A 252 10.93 9.67 -13.32
CA GLY A 252 11.32 10.63 -14.36
C GLY A 252 11.98 10.00 -15.59
N HIS A 253 11.69 8.73 -15.91
CA HIS A 253 12.27 8.02 -17.05
C HIS A 253 11.67 8.50 -18.37
N ALA A 254 12.51 8.68 -19.39
CA ALA A 254 12.10 9.23 -20.69
C ALA A 254 11.09 8.34 -21.45
N GLU A 255 11.09 7.04 -21.15
CA GLU A 255 10.16 6.04 -21.67
C GLU A 255 8.69 6.37 -21.37
N VAL A 256 8.41 7.17 -20.34
CA VAL A 256 7.04 7.65 -20.03
C VAL A 256 6.39 8.33 -21.24
N SER A 257 7.17 8.97 -22.10
CA SER A 257 6.69 9.63 -23.34
C SER A 257 6.12 8.66 -24.39
N ARG A 258 6.41 7.36 -24.28
CA ARG A 258 5.87 6.32 -25.17
C ARG A 258 4.93 5.36 -24.45
N TRP A 259 4.81 5.47 -23.12
CA TRP A 259 4.02 4.55 -22.30
C TRP A 259 2.59 4.43 -22.80
N ASN A 260 1.93 5.54 -23.15
CA ASN A 260 0.55 5.53 -23.62
C ASN A 260 0.36 4.66 -24.88
N SER A 261 1.31 4.69 -25.81
CA SER A 261 1.30 3.84 -27.02
C SER A 261 1.52 2.35 -26.75
N THR A 262 1.98 1.98 -25.54
CA THR A 262 2.17 0.58 -25.12
C THR A 262 0.93 -0.04 -24.50
N LEU A 263 -0.12 0.74 -24.24
CA LEU A 263 -1.31 0.28 -23.55
C LEU A 263 -2.08 -0.76 -24.40
N PRO A 264 -2.65 -1.80 -23.76
CA PRO A 264 -3.50 -2.77 -24.45
C PRO A 264 -4.81 -2.13 -24.94
N ALA A 265 -5.51 -2.82 -25.83
CA ALA A 265 -6.84 -2.42 -26.27
C ALA A 265 -7.82 -2.43 -25.09
N GLY A 266 -8.66 -1.40 -24.97
CA GLY A 266 -9.61 -1.26 -23.85
C GLY A 266 -9.03 -0.56 -22.62
N ALA A 267 -7.78 -0.09 -22.65
CA ALA A 267 -7.16 0.62 -21.53
C ALA A 267 -7.93 1.87 -21.07
N GLU A 268 -8.78 2.45 -21.93
CA GLU A 268 -9.67 3.55 -21.59
C GLU A 268 -10.76 3.23 -20.57
N THR A 269 -11.03 1.95 -20.29
CA THR A 269 -11.98 1.53 -19.25
C THR A 269 -11.34 1.36 -17.87
N ASP A 270 -10.02 1.50 -17.77
CA ASP A 270 -9.26 1.33 -16.52
C ASP A 270 -8.98 2.68 -15.86
N ALA A 271 -9.43 2.84 -14.61
CA ALA A 271 -9.23 4.06 -13.85
C ALA A 271 -7.76 4.36 -13.54
N ALA A 272 -6.92 3.32 -13.36
CA ALA A 272 -5.50 3.49 -13.08
C ALA A 272 -4.76 4.09 -14.29
N VAL A 273 -5.16 3.74 -15.52
CA VAL A 273 -4.60 4.32 -16.75
C VAL A 273 -4.90 5.82 -16.80
N TRP A 274 -6.13 6.23 -16.50
CA TRP A 274 -6.51 7.64 -16.44
C TRP A 274 -5.79 8.40 -15.33
N TYR A 275 -5.58 7.77 -14.18
CA TYR A 275 -4.78 8.35 -13.10
C TYR A 275 -3.35 8.65 -13.55
N VAL A 276 -2.67 7.70 -14.20
CA VAL A 276 -1.30 7.90 -14.71
C VAL A 276 -1.25 8.96 -15.81
N ARG A 277 -2.21 8.98 -16.73
CA ARG A 277 -2.37 10.06 -17.71
C ARG A 277 -2.48 11.43 -17.06
N GLY A 278 -3.24 11.52 -15.95
CA GLY A 278 -3.36 12.74 -15.16
C GLY A 278 -2.05 13.17 -14.52
N LEU A 279 -1.26 12.23 -13.98
CA LEU A 279 0.08 12.51 -13.45
C LEU A 279 1.02 13.04 -14.53
N ILE A 280 1.03 12.43 -15.72
CA ILE A 280 1.85 12.87 -16.86
C ILE A 280 1.44 14.27 -17.30
N ALA A 281 0.14 14.51 -17.50
CA ALA A 281 -0.38 15.81 -17.90
C ALA A 281 -0.05 16.92 -16.88
N ARG A 282 -0.17 16.61 -15.58
CA ARG A 282 0.23 17.52 -14.50
C ARG A 282 1.72 17.80 -14.52
N GLY A 283 2.55 16.77 -14.73
CA GLY A 283 4.01 16.87 -14.77
C GLY A 283 4.52 17.80 -15.87
N VAL A 284 3.82 17.92 -16.99
CA VAL A 284 4.14 18.86 -18.08
C VAL A 284 3.41 20.21 -17.98
N GLY A 285 2.71 20.46 -16.87
CA GLY A 285 1.99 21.73 -16.62
C GLY A 285 0.63 21.85 -17.32
N ASN A 286 0.12 20.81 -17.96
CA ASN A 286 -1.22 20.82 -18.57
C ASN A 286 -2.30 20.53 -17.51
N LEU A 287 -2.67 21.56 -16.75
CA LEU A 287 -3.65 21.45 -15.65
C LEU A 287 -5.05 21.05 -16.13
N GLN A 288 -5.52 21.56 -17.26
CA GLN A 288 -6.82 21.20 -17.82
C GLN A 288 -6.87 19.72 -18.25
N GLY A 289 -5.81 19.27 -18.92
CA GLY A 289 -5.64 17.86 -19.27
C GLY A 289 -5.55 16.95 -18.05
N ALA A 290 -4.81 17.37 -17.03
CA ALA A 290 -4.73 16.65 -15.76
C ALA A 290 -6.10 16.55 -15.07
N ALA A 291 -6.85 17.65 -15.03
CA ALA A 291 -8.21 17.69 -14.50
C ALA A 291 -9.14 16.73 -15.26
N ARG A 292 -9.07 16.71 -16.61
CA ARG A 292 -9.82 15.75 -17.43
C ARG A 292 -9.50 14.31 -17.04
N CYS A 293 -8.21 13.97 -16.95
CA CYS A 293 -7.79 12.60 -16.71
C CYS A 293 -8.14 12.12 -15.30
N PHE A 294 -7.91 12.92 -14.25
CA PHE A 294 -8.31 12.53 -12.90
C PHE A 294 -9.84 12.45 -12.75
N TRP A 295 -10.59 13.28 -13.47
CA TRP A 295 -12.04 13.18 -13.52
C TRP A 295 -12.53 11.89 -14.19
N GLU A 296 -11.92 11.46 -15.30
CA GLU A 296 -12.23 10.16 -15.93
C GLU A 296 -11.91 8.99 -14.99
N ALA A 297 -10.79 9.05 -14.27
CA ALA A 297 -10.44 8.04 -13.26
C ALA A 297 -11.52 7.95 -12.17
N LEU A 298 -12.03 9.08 -11.69
CA LEU A 298 -13.11 9.14 -10.69
C LEU A 298 -14.47 8.73 -11.25
N ARG A 299 -14.74 9.01 -12.53
CA ARG A 299 -15.98 8.60 -13.20
C ARG A 299 -16.06 7.08 -13.32
N LEU A 300 -14.92 6.43 -13.56
CA LEU A 300 -14.80 4.98 -13.58
C LEU A 300 -14.78 4.40 -12.16
N GLN A 301 -14.09 5.06 -11.23
CA GLN A 301 -13.95 4.62 -9.84
C GLN A 301 -14.16 5.79 -8.86
N PRO A 302 -15.41 6.05 -8.41
CA PRO A 302 -15.72 7.17 -7.51
C PRO A 302 -15.07 7.09 -6.12
N THR A 303 -14.43 5.95 -5.82
CA THR A 303 -13.70 5.66 -4.58
C THR A 303 -12.18 5.83 -4.72
N HIS A 304 -11.69 6.29 -5.88
CA HIS A 304 -10.26 6.52 -6.13
C HIS A 304 -9.75 7.75 -5.37
N ARG A 305 -9.30 7.51 -4.14
CA ARG A 305 -8.80 8.51 -3.19
C ARG A 305 -7.64 9.32 -3.75
N ARG A 306 -6.65 8.69 -4.37
CA ARG A 306 -5.50 9.42 -4.94
C ARG A 306 -5.93 10.33 -6.09
N ALA A 307 -6.78 9.85 -7.00
CA ALA A 307 -7.32 10.69 -8.07
C ALA A 307 -8.16 11.86 -7.53
N CYS A 308 -8.97 11.63 -6.48
CA CYS A 308 -9.76 12.69 -5.83
C CYS A 308 -8.88 13.80 -5.24
N SER A 309 -7.81 13.43 -4.53
CA SER A 309 -6.85 14.37 -3.97
C SER A 309 -6.11 15.15 -5.06
N GLN A 310 -5.63 14.46 -6.10
CA GLN A 310 -4.96 15.07 -7.24
C GLN A 310 -5.88 16.06 -7.98
N LEU A 311 -7.13 15.67 -8.24
CA LEU A 311 -8.12 16.54 -8.89
C LEU A 311 -8.44 17.77 -8.03
N SER A 312 -8.65 17.59 -6.72
CA SER A 312 -8.87 18.71 -5.78
C SER A 312 -7.74 19.74 -5.86
N GLN A 313 -6.48 19.31 -5.85
CA GLN A 313 -5.32 20.21 -5.98
C GLN A 313 -5.28 20.93 -7.33
N VAL A 314 -5.48 20.21 -8.42
CA VAL A 314 -5.47 20.78 -9.78
C VAL A 314 -6.60 21.80 -9.94
N LEU A 315 -7.82 21.48 -9.49
CA LEU A 315 -8.95 22.40 -9.53
C LEU A 315 -8.72 23.63 -8.66
N SER A 316 -8.07 23.48 -7.51
CA SER A 316 -7.71 24.61 -6.64
C SER A 316 -6.70 25.53 -7.32
N ALA A 317 -5.67 24.96 -7.97
CA ALA A 317 -4.68 25.72 -8.73
C ALA A 317 -5.29 26.45 -9.95
N MET A 318 -6.38 25.92 -10.50
CA MET A 318 -7.16 26.54 -11.58
C MET A 318 -8.24 27.50 -11.07
N GLU A 319 -8.37 27.69 -9.76
CA GLU A 319 -9.46 28.45 -9.12
C GLU A 319 -10.87 28.00 -9.58
N HIS A 320 -11.02 26.70 -9.86
CA HIS A 320 -12.26 26.15 -10.41
C HIS A 320 -13.35 26.06 -9.33
N PRO A 321 -14.63 26.39 -9.63
CA PRO A 321 -15.72 26.38 -8.65
C PRO A 321 -16.00 25.02 -7.99
N ALA A 322 -15.60 23.92 -8.64
CA ALA A 322 -15.74 22.57 -8.10
C ALA A 322 -14.69 22.22 -7.03
N ALA A 323 -13.62 23.01 -6.90
CA ALA A 323 -12.50 22.71 -6.00
C ALA A 323 -12.93 22.42 -4.54
N PRO A 324 -13.80 23.24 -3.91
CA PRO A 324 -14.21 22.99 -2.52
C PRO A 324 -14.88 21.62 -2.31
N ALA A 325 -15.74 21.20 -3.24
CA ALA A 325 -16.47 19.92 -3.14
C ALA A 325 -15.50 18.72 -3.23
N PHE A 326 -14.55 18.75 -4.17
CA PHE A 326 -13.54 17.71 -4.27
C PHE A 326 -12.57 17.72 -3.09
N SER A 327 -12.23 18.91 -2.55
CA SER A 327 -11.40 19.04 -1.35
C SER A 327 -12.07 18.42 -0.11
N GLU A 328 -13.36 18.70 0.09
CA GLU A 328 -14.14 18.09 1.19
C GLU A 328 -14.21 16.56 1.06
N ARG A 329 -14.51 16.05 -0.14
CA ARG A 329 -14.54 14.60 -0.40
C ARG A 329 -13.17 13.96 -0.17
N SER A 330 -12.09 14.59 -0.62
CA SER A 330 -10.72 14.12 -0.38
C SER A 330 -10.41 14.06 1.12
N ALA A 331 -10.82 15.07 1.89
CA ALA A 331 -10.63 15.11 3.34
C ALA A 331 -11.36 13.95 4.05
N LEU A 332 -12.61 13.67 3.65
CA LEU A 332 -13.37 12.52 4.16
C LEU A 332 -12.69 11.18 3.84
N MET A 333 -12.17 11.00 2.62
CA MET A 333 -11.45 9.79 2.25
C MET A 333 -10.14 9.61 3.04
N MET A 334 -9.41 10.70 3.31
CA MET A 334 -8.22 10.66 4.18
C MET A 334 -8.58 10.36 5.64
N GLU A 335 -9.68 10.92 6.13
CA GLU A 335 -10.20 10.59 7.46
C GLU A 335 -10.58 9.11 7.57
N LEU A 336 -11.25 8.56 6.56
CA LEU A 336 -11.59 7.14 6.49
C LEU A 336 -10.34 6.26 6.60
N GLY A 337 -9.29 6.56 5.83
CA GLY A 337 -8.01 5.84 5.92
C GLY A 337 -7.45 5.81 7.34
N ARG A 338 -7.37 6.97 8.01
CA ARG A 338 -6.88 7.09 9.40
C ARG A 338 -7.73 6.32 10.40
N ASN A 339 -9.06 6.35 10.26
CA ASN A 339 -9.96 5.60 11.16
C ASN A 339 -9.77 4.09 10.99
N LEU A 340 -9.60 3.63 9.76
CA LEU A 340 -9.39 2.23 9.45
C LEU A 340 -8.06 1.70 10.03
N ASP A 341 -7.01 2.52 10.09
CA ASP A 341 -5.75 2.12 10.74
C ASP A 341 -5.94 1.84 12.25
N VAL A 342 -6.74 2.68 12.92
CA VAL A 342 -7.12 2.49 14.33
C VAL A 342 -7.98 1.23 14.47
N VAL A 343 -8.96 1.05 13.60
CA VAL A 343 -9.84 -0.13 13.58
C VAL A 343 -9.03 -1.43 13.44
N LEU A 344 -8.12 -1.51 12.47
CA LEU A 344 -7.31 -2.71 12.24
C LEU A 344 -6.40 -3.00 13.43
N ARG A 345 -5.70 -1.97 13.94
CA ARG A 345 -4.80 -2.10 15.09
C ARG A 345 -5.51 -2.60 16.35
N HIS A 346 -6.72 -2.11 16.61
CA HIS A 346 -7.51 -2.51 17.78
C HIS A 346 -8.48 -3.66 17.51
N SER A 347 -8.39 -4.30 16.34
CA SER A 347 -9.27 -5.40 15.90
C SER A 347 -10.75 -5.04 16.09
N PHE A 348 -11.13 -3.83 15.70
CA PHE A 348 -12.48 -3.28 15.78
C PHE A 348 -13.06 -3.20 17.21
N LYS A 349 -12.21 -3.02 18.23
CA LYS A 349 -12.65 -2.90 19.65
C LYS A 349 -12.83 -1.47 20.14
N ASP A 350 -12.39 -0.47 19.38
CA ASP A 350 -12.56 0.93 19.73
C ASP A 350 -13.89 1.48 19.17
N PRO A 351 -14.87 1.83 20.02
CA PRO A 351 -16.19 2.26 19.56
C PRO A 351 -16.16 3.59 18.81
N LYS A 352 -15.24 4.50 19.16
CA LYS A 352 -15.15 5.84 18.55
C LYS A 352 -14.75 5.73 17.07
N SER A 353 -13.68 5.00 16.77
CA SER A 353 -13.23 4.76 15.40
C SER A 353 -14.23 3.93 14.59
N ALA A 354 -14.89 2.94 15.21
CA ALA A 354 -15.95 2.17 14.56
C ALA A 354 -17.13 3.06 14.15
N GLN A 355 -17.66 3.86 15.08
CA GLN A 355 -18.75 4.79 14.81
C GLN A 355 -18.34 5.80 13.73
N ARG A 356 -17.13 6.38 13.85
CA ARG A 356 -16.66 7.38 12.89
C ARG A 356 -16.44 6.81 11.49
N THR A 357 -15.99 5.56 11.37
CA THR A 357 -15.87 4.87 10.08
C THR A 357 -17.23 4.77 9.37
N ILE A 358 -18.28 4.41 10.10
CA ILE A 358 -19.65 4.33 9.55
C ILE A 358 -20.12 5.72 9.09
N GLU A 359 -19.99 6.74 9.93
CA GLU A 359 -20.40 8.12 9.62
C GLU A 359 -19.71 8.67 8.36
N VAL A 360 -18.40 8.44 8.23
CA VAL A 360 -17.62 8.90 7.07
C VAL A 360 -18.03 8.16 5.79
N LEU A 361 -18.26 6.85 5.86
CA LEU A 361 -18.78 6.09 4.71
C LEU A 361 -20.13 6.62 4.26
N GLU A 362 -21.02 6.96 5.20
CA GLU A 362 -22.31 7.56 4.87
C GLU A 362 -22.20 8.94 4.23
N ALA A 363 -21.30 9.80 4.74
CA ALA A 363 -21.01 11.11 4.17
C ALA A 363 -20.44 11.00 2.74
N LEU A 364 -19.70 9.93 2.45
CA LEU A 364 -19.18 9.61 1.13
C LEU A 364 -20.23 8.99 0.18
N GLY A 365 -21.45 8.70 0.67
CA GLY A 365 -22.50 8.00 -0.07
C GLY A 365 -22.26 6.50 -0.26
N ARG A 366 -21.42 5.89 0.57
CA ARG A 366 -20.97 4.49 0.48
C ARG A 366 -21.79 3.57 1.38
N TYR A 367 -23.08 3.49 1.09
CA TYR A 367 -24.06 2.81 1.94
C TYR A 367 -23.87 1.29 2.03
N PRO A 368 -23.52 0.56 0.95
CA PRO A 368 -23.22 -0.86 1.04
C PRO A 368 -22.06 -1.19 2.01
N GLU A 369 -20.99 -0.41 2.01
CA GLU A 369 -19.95 -0.59 3.03
C GLU A 369 -20.46 -0.18 4.41
N ALA A 370 -21.11 0.98 4.53
CA ALA A 370 -21.58 1.50 5.83
C ALA A 370 -22.50 0.51 6.56
N VAL A 371 -23.41 -0.17 5.85
CA VAL A 371 -24.33 -1.14 6.48
C VAL A 371 -23.61 -2.37 7.00
N ILE A 372 -22.55 -2.83 6.33
CA ILE A 372 -21.76 -3.99 6.78
C ILE A 372 -20.93 -3.61 8.02
N TRP A 373 -20.31 -2.43 8.01
CA TRP A 373 -19.66 -1.88 9.20
C TRP A 373 -20.62 -1.70 10.38
N ALA A 374 -21.84 -1.22 10.11
CA ALA A 374 -22.88 -1.06 11.13
C ALA A 374 -23.39 -2.41 11.66
N SER A 375 -23.51 -3.43 10.81
CA SER A 375 -23.85 -4.80 11.22
C SER A 375 -22.80 -5.35 12.19
N GLN A 376 -21.52 -5.22 11.83
CA GLN A 376 -20.41 -5.65 12.70
C GLN A 376 -20.39 -4.86 14.01
N ALA A 377 -20.69 -3.56 13.97
CA ALA A 377 -20.78 -2.72 15.16
C ALA A 377 -21.95 -3.13 16.07
N ALA A 378 -23.10 -3.48 15.51
CA ALA A 378 -24.25 -3.98 16.27
C ALA A 378 -23.92 -5.27 17.02
N ASP A 379 -23.14 -6.16 16.41
CA ASP A 379 -22.66 -7.40 17.04
C ASP A 379 -21.61 -7.12 18.13
N GLN A 380 -20.61 -6.28 17.84
CA GLN A 380 -19.49 -6.00 18.75
C GLN A 380 -19.86 -5.05 19.91
N PHE A 381 -20.75 -4.09 19.65
CA PHE A 381 -21.09 -2.99 20.56
C PHE A 381 -22.60 -2.91 20.85
N GLY A 382 -23.35 -4.01 20.73
CA GLY A 382 -24.81 -4.02 20.88
C GLY A 382 -25.37 -3.53 22.23
N GLY A 383 -24.51 -3.35 23.24
CA GLY A 383 -24.87 -2.65 24.49
C GLY A 383 -24.89 -1.12 24.37
N GLN A 384 -24.50 -0.54 23.25
CA GLN A 384 -24.43 0.89 22.99
C GLN A 384 -25.49 1.26 21.94
N ALA A 385 -26.35 2.24 22.26
CA ALA A 385 -27.50 2.60 21.44
C ALA A 385 -27.10 3.01 20.00
N TRP A 386 -26.00 3.74 19.84
CA TRP A 386 -25.52 4.22 18.53
C TRP A 386 -25.30 3.08 17.53
N ALA A 387 -24.83 1.90 17.98
CA ALA A 387 -24.48 0.80 17.10
C ALA A 387 -25.73 0.14 16.51
N ILE A 388 -26.74 -0.09 17.35
CA ILE A 388 -28.03 -0.64 16.92
C ILE A 388 -28.76 0.39 16.04
N GLU A 389 -28.79 1.66 16.43
CA GLU A 389 -29.43 2.74 15.69
C GLU A 389 -28.80 2.92 14.29
N ALA A 390 -27.48 2.86 14.18
CA ALA A 390 -26.78 2.94 12.90
C ALA A 390 -27.18 1.78 11.98
N PHE A 391 -27.19 0.55 12.48
CA PHE A 391 -27.56 -0.61 11.67
C PHE A 391 -29.03 -0.57 11.23
N GLU A 392 -29.96 -0.24 12.13
CA GLU A 392 -31.39 -0.14 11.79
C GLU A 392 -31.68 0.94 10.75
N ARG A 393 -30.97 2.07 10.83
CA ARG A 393 -31.06 3.17 9.88
C ARG A 393 -30.51 2.79 8.50
N LEU A 394 -29.41 2.05 8.45
CA LEU A 394 -28.72 1.69 7.20
C LEU A 394 -29.30 0.46 6.49
N ARG A 395 -29.74 -0.57 7.22
CA ARG A 395 -30.22 -1.83 6.62
C ARG A 395 -31.36 -1.66 5.61
N ASN A 396 -32.19 -0.63 5.80
CA ASN A 396 -33.34 -0.36 4.94
C ASN A 396 -32.98 0.49 3.70
N ARG A 397 -31.75 1.00 3.62
CA ARG A 397 -31.26 1.82 2.50
C ARG A 397 -30.53 1.04 1.43
N VAL A 398 -30.24 -0.23 1.68
CA VAL A 398 -29.32 -1.04 0.87
C VAL A 398 -30.01 -2.33 0.40
N THR A 399 -29.88 -2.61 -0.88
CA THR A 399 -30.19 -3.88 -1.54
C THR A 399 -28.95 -4.37 -2.29
N ARG A 400 -28.95 -5.61 -2.78
CA ARG A 400 -27.86 -6.14 -3.62
C ARG A 400 -27.64 -5.36 -4.92
N GLU A 401 -28.62 -4.58 -5.35
CA GLU A 401 -28.58 -3.75 -6.56
C GLU A 401 -28.13 -2.31 -6.27
N THR A 402 -27.93 -1.96 -4.98
CA THR A 402 -27.51 -0.62 -4.58
C THR A 402 -26.06 -0.40 -4.99
N PRO A 403 -25.73 0.68 -5.71
CA PRO A 403 -24.35 0.97 -6.08
C PRO A 403 -23.51 1.29 -4.84
N PHE A 404 -22.22 0.92 -4.90
CA PHE A 404 -21.26 1.18 -3.82
C PHE A 404 -20.95 2.67 -3.61
N CYS A 405 -21.21 3.52 -4.60
CA CYS A 405 -21.26 4.97 -4.43
C CYS A 405 -22.64 5.45 -4.88
N SER A 406 -23.35 6.15 -4.01
CA SER A 406 -24.67 6.66 -4.37
C SER A 406 -24.55 7.72 -5.47
N PRO A 407 -25.51 7.79 -6.42
CA PRO A 407 -25.49 8.78 -7.49
C PRO A 407 -25.47 10.23 -6.98
N GLU A 408 -26.05 10.49 -5.81
CA GLU A 408 -26.08 11.82 -5.20
C GLU A 408 -24.71 12.26 -4.65
N ALA A 409 -23.85 11.29 -4.31
CA ALA A 409 -22.51 11.54 -3.79
C ALA A 409 -21.42 11.50 -4.88
N ASP A 410 -21.79 11.18 -6.13
CA ASP A 410 -20.88 11.18 -7.27
C ASP A 410 -20.65 12.60 -7.79
N LEU A 411 -19.53 13.19 -7.38
CA LEU A 411 -19.13 14.53 -7.81
C LEU A 411 -18.83 14.61 -9.32
N THR A 412 -18.55 13.50 -10.00
CA THR A 412 -18.26 13.53 -11.44
C THR A 412 -19.51 13.81 -12.27
N ALA A 413 -20.67 13.39 -11.78
CA ALA A 413 -21.97 13.73 -12.37
C ALA A 413 -22.37 15.20 -12.11
N ALA A 414 -21.99 15.74 -10.95
CA ALA A 414 -22.29 17.13 -10.58
C ALA A 414 -21.39 18.14 -11.31
N PHE A 415 -20.15 17.77 -11.59
CA PHE A 415 -19.16 18.62 -12.25
C PHE A 415 -18.60 17.92 -13.46
N ASP A 416 -19.16 18.18 -14.63
CA ASP A 416 -18.70 17.62 -15.89
C ASP A 416 -17.42 18.34 -16.37
N LEU A 417 -16.28 17.64 -16.26
CA LEU A 417 -14.98 18.13 -16.74
C LEU A 417 -14.64 17.57 -18.13
N SER A 418 -15.59 16.96 -18.82
CA SER A 418 -15.40 16.47 -20.18
C SER A 418 -15.25 17.58 -21.23
N VAL A 419 -15.48 18.83 -20.83
CA VAL A 419 -15.19 20.04 -21.60
C VAL A 419 -13.70 20.21 -21.88
N TYR A 420 -12.83 19.70 -21.02
CA TYR A 420 -11.38 19.71 -21.26
C TYR A 420 -10.98 18.58 -22.20
N GLU A 421 -10.08 18.90 -23.13
CA GLU A 421 -9.56 17.93 -24.10
C GLU A 421 -8.68 16.89 -23.42
N VAL A 422 -8.76 15.65 -23.93
CA VAL A 422 -7.82 14.60 -23.54
C VAL A 422 -6.45 14.95 -24.14
N PRO A 423 -5.38 15.03 -23.33
CA PRO A 423 -4.05 15.35 -23.84
C PRO A 423 -3.58 14.37 -24.92
N ASP A 424 -2.78 14.87 -25.85
CA ASP A 424 -2.03 14.01 -26.76
C ASP A 424 -0.79 13.48 -26.05
N PHE A 425 -0.82 12.19 -25.73
CA PHE A 425 0.25 11.51 -24.98
C PHE A 425 1.33 10.90 -25.90
N ASP A 426 1.12 10.87 -27.22
CA ASP A 426 2.00 10.19 -28.17
C ASP A 426 2.92 11.16 -28.95
N VAL A 427 2.73 12.47 -28.79
CA VAL A 427 3.69 13.49 -29.28
C VAL A 427 4.89 13.54 -28.35
N GLY A 428 5.84 12.65 -28.59
CA GLY A 428 7.02 12.48 -27.75
C GLY A 428 7.74 13.79 -27.49
N ALA A 429 7.91 14.16 -26.21
CA ALA A 429 8.94 15.07 -25.68
C ALA A 429 9.33 16.27 -26.57
N GLY A 430 8.35 16.83 -27.28
CA GLY A 430 8.54 17.75 -28.40
C GLY A 430 7.67 19.00 -28.30
N VAL A 431 7.04 19.21 -27.15
CA VAL A 431 6.67 20.56 -26.69
C VAL A 431 7.68 20.99 -25.63
N ALA A 432 8.96 20.97 -26.02
CA ALA A 432 9.80 22.09 -25.67
C ALA A 432 9.38 23.24 -26.60
N ALA A 433 8.79 24.29 -26.03
CA ALA A 433 8.38 25.55 -26.68
C ALA A 433 7.04 25.59 -27.46
N ALA A 434 5.92 25.50 -26.73
CA ALA A 434 4.65 26.19 -27.02
C ALA A 434 3.73 25.94 -25.82
N ASP A 435 3.54 26.80 -24.83
CA ASP A 435 3.51 28.24 -24.75
C ASP A 435 4.27 28.58 -23.45
N GLN A 436 5.27 29.47 -23.50
CA GLN A 436 5.99 29.95 -22.29
C GLN A 436 5.11 30.87 -21.41
N ASN A 437 3.80 30.67 -21.46
CA ASN A 437 2.86 31.07 -20.43
C ASN A 437 2.38 29.86 -19.62
N SER A 438 3.10 28.73 -19.65
CA SER A 438 3.23 27.91 -18.45
C SER A 438 3.55 28.90 -17.34
N LEU A 439 2.73 28.98 -16.30
CA LEU A 439 3.08 29.68 -15.08
C LEU A 439 4.55 29.36 -14.83
N GLU A 440 5.45 30.32 -15.10
CA GLU A 440 6.80 30.21 -14.59
C GLU A 440 6.53 30.00 -13.12
N SER A 441 6.79 28.79 -12.64
CA SER A 441 7.19 28.70 -11.26
C SER A 441 8.30 29.73 -11.18
N ARG A 442 8.04 30.86 -10.52
CA ARG A 442 9.04 31.90 -10.28
C ARG A 442 10.28 31.31 -9.56
N ILE A 443 10.17 30.05 -9.14
CA ILE A 443 11.13 29.25 -8.42
C ILE A 443 11.49 28.04 -9.29
N ALA A 444 12.69 28.06 -9.86
CA ALA A 444 13.30 26.87 -10.45
C ALA A 444 14.36 26.33 -9.48
N PHE A 445 14.31 25.04 -9.17
CA PHE A 445 15.33 24.39 -8.35
C PHE A 445 16.39 23.79 -9.26
N GLN A 446 17.63 24.27 -9.15
CA GLN A 446 18.79 23.63 -9.76
C GLN A 446 19.61 23.00 -8.67
N LEU A 447 19.90 21.71 -8.81
CA LEU A 447 20.85 21.03 -7.95
C LEU A 447 22.25 21.55 -8.29
N GLN A 448 22.77 22.50 -7.51
CA GLN A 448 24.16 22.90 -7.59
C GLN A 448 24.99 21.96 -6.74
N SER A 449 25.89 21.20 -7.37
CA SER A 449 26.92 20.48 -6.64
C SER A 449 28.08 21.41 -6.27
N ASP A 450 28.56 21.29 -5.03
CA ASP A 450 29.80 21.90 -4.52
C ASP A 450 29.76 23.40 -4.12
N ILE A 451 28.69 23.84 -3.44
CA ILE A 451 28.61 25.19 -2.83
C ILE A 451 29.15 25.25 -1.38
N GLY A 452 29.87 24.22 -0.92
CA GLY A 452 30.42 24.16 0.45
C GLY A 452 29.42 23.73 1.54
N LEU A 453 28.19 23.33 1.17
CA LEU A 453 27.17 22.87 2.11
C LEU A 453 27.21 21.35 2.27
N GLY A 454 27.60 20.87 3.45
CA GLY A 454 27.73 19.45 3.76
C GLY A 454 27.14 19.11 5.12
N PHE A 455 25.87 18.73 5.15
CA PHE A 455 25.16 18.32 6.36
C PHE A 455 24.24 17.14 6.06
N ALA A 456 24.18 16.19 7.00
CA ALA A 456 23.24 15.08 6.96
C ALA A 456 22.59 14.96 8.34
N TYR A 457 21.27 14.97 8.36
CA TYR A 457 20.50 14.84 9.59
C TYR A 457 20.41 13.37 10.00
N GLU A 458 20.68 13.08 11.27
CA GLU A 458 20.53 11.78 11.90
C GLU A 458 19.15 11.70 12.56
N ASN A 459 18.24 10.96 11.96
CA ASN A 459 16.88 10.74 12.46
C ASN A 459 16.78 9.66 13.55
N GLY A 460 17.92 9.07 13.97
CA GLY A 460 17.96 8.11 15.06
C GLY A 460 17.47 6.73 14.68
N ALA A 461 17.46 6.41 13.38
CA ALA A 461 17.05 5.11 12.87
C ALA A 461 17.93 3.98 13.41
N ASP A 462 17.30 2.90 13.87
CA ASP A 462 17.98 1.66 14.27
C ASP A 462 17.67 0.53 13.29
N LEU A 463 18.54 0.42 12.27
CA LEU A 463 18.43 -0.56 11.19
C LEU A 463 18.54 -2.03 11.65
N SER A 464 18.87 -2.29 12.93
CA SER A 464 18.91 -3.64 13.47
C SER A 464 17.53 -4.22 13.83
N THR A 465 16.49 -3.37 13.83
CA THR A 465 15.12 -3.74 14.19
C THR A 465 14.16 -3.47 13.03
N LYS A 466 13.24 -4.41 12.73
CA LYS A 466 12.21 -4.20 11.68
C LYS A 466 11.14 -3.22 12.19
N GLY A 467 10.86 -2.18 11.41
CA GLY A 467 9.94 -1.10 11.78
C GLY A 467 10.68 0.14 12.28
N ALA A 468 9.94 1.20 12.57
CA ALA A 468 10.48 2.49 13.00
C ALA A 468 9.68 3.09 14.15
N ARG A 469 10.32 3.91 14.99
CA ARG A 469 9.62 4.76 15.96
C ARG A 469 9.10 6.02 15.29
N MET A 470 8.10 6.64 15.90
CA MET A 470 7.39 7.79 15.32
C MET A 470 8.32 8.96 14.95
N PHE A 471 9.32 9.29 15.76
CA PHE A 471 10.20 10.43 15.49
C PHE A 471 11.21 10.16 14.36
N GLU A 472 11.44 8.89 13.99
CA GLU A 472 12.41 8.53 12.95
C GLU A 472 11.94 8.91 11.55
N SER A 473 10.65 9.17 11.36
CA SER A 473 10.12 9.70 10.10
C SER A 473 10.27 11.22 9.96
N ASN A 474 10.74 11.92 11.00
CA ASN A 474 10.89 13.36 10.99
C ASN A 474 12.35 13.76 10.70
N GLY A 475 12.51 14.86 9.98
CA GLY A 475 13.81 15.50 9.75
C GLY A 475 14.09 16.60 10.78
N GLY A 476 15.22 17.27 10.61
CA GLY A 476 15.50 18.56 11.24
C GLY A 476 14.97 19.73 10.42
N GLY A 477 14.88 20.90 11.05
CA GLY A 477 14.60 22.17 10.37
C GLY A 477 15.84 22.81 9.76
N VAL A 478 15.66 24.00 9.18
CA VAL A 478 16.76 24.90 8.79
C VAL A 478 16.39 26.33 9.18
N GLY A 479 17.32 27.02 9.82
CA GLY A 479 17.20 28.44 10.15
C GLY A 479 17.99 29.26 9.14
N VAL A 480 17.34 30.23 8.49
CA VAL A 480 18.03 31.22 7.66
C VAL A 480 18.31 32.43 8.53
N ILE A 481 19.59 32.72 8.75
CA ILE A 481 20.07 33.76 9.67
C ILE A 481 21.06 34.66 8.94
N ASP A 482 21.01 35.97 9.18
CA ASP A 482 22.08 36.90 8.77
C ASP A 482 22.99 37.08 9.99
N LEU A 483 23.93 36.15 10.19
CA LEU A 483 24.64 35.98 11.47
C LEU A 483 25.40 37.24 11.88
N ASP A 484 25.97 37.94 10.91
CA ASP A 484 26.83 39.10 11.13
C ASP A 484 26.34 40.38 10.43
N LEU A 485 25.06 40.41 10.05
CA LEU A 485 24.38 41.56 9.45
C LEU A 485 25.02 42.03 8.13
N ASP A 486 25.60 41.10 7.38
CA ASP A 486 26.22 41.37 6.07
C ASP A 486 25.20 41.32 4.91
N GLY A 487 23.93 40.98 5.22
CA GLY A 487 22.82 40.88 4.29
C GLY A 487 22.78 39.57 3.50
N GLN A 488 23.69 38.62 3.77
CA GLN A 488 23.71 37.31 3.15
C GLN A 488 23.02 36.25 4.02
N PRO A 489 22.34 35.26 3.42
CA PRO A 489 21.67 34.20 4.17
C PRO A 489 22.67 33.10 4.59
N ASP A 490 22.98 33.06 5.87
CA ASP A 490 23.63 31.96 6.55
C ASP A 490 22.60 30.91 7.00
N LEU A 491 23.06 29.70 7.28
CA LEU A 491 22.19 28.54 7.51
C LEU A 491 22.56 27.80 8.79
N TYR A 492 21.61 27.72 9.72
CA TYR A 492 21.68 26.87 10.91
C TYR A 492 20.91 25.56 10.70
N PHE A 493 21.50 24.45 11.11
CA PHE A 493 20.91 23.11 11.04
C PHE A 493 20.94 22.45 12.41
N PRO A 494 19.79 22.29 13.10
CA PRO A 494 19.71 21.43 14.27
C PRO A 494 19.98 19.98 13.90
N GLN A 495 20.62 19.23 14.79
CA GLN A 495 20.99 17.84 14.56
C GLN A 495 20.24 16.90 15.50
N GLY A 496 19.76 15.79 14.95
CA GLY A 496 19.22 14.69 15.73
C GLY A 496 20.34 13.83 16.32
N ARG A 497 20.02 12.63 16.78
CA ARG A 497 20.99 11.78 17.49
C ARG A 497 20.78 10.32 17.13
N LYS A 498 21.87 9.55 17.14
CA LYS A 498 21.77 8.10 17.17
C LYS A 498 21.06 7.69 18.45
N TRP A 499 19.94 7.00 18.29
CA TRP A 499 19.14 6.54 19.41
C TRP A 499 18.78 5.08 19.16
N LYS A 500 19.47 4.13 19.79
CA LYS A 500 19.13 2.71 19.57
C LYS A 500 17.84 2.33 20.28
N HIS A 501 17.17 1.30 19.80
CA HIS A 501 16.00 0.78 20.49
C HIS A 501 16.35 0.28 21.89
N GLY A 502 15.51 0.64 22.87
CA GLY A 502 15.67 0.26 24.28
C GLY A 502 16.64 1.15 25.08
N ASP A 503 17.40 2.02 24.42
CA ASP A 503 18.22 3.02 25.10
C ASP A 503 17.37 4.19 25.61
N PRO A 504 17.75 4.82 26.74
CA PRO A 504 17.13 6.07 27.18
C PRO A 504 17.33 7.18 26.13
N PRO A 505 16.55 8.27 26.19
CA PRO A 505 16.78 9.45 25.35
C PRO A 505 18.25 9.85 25.35
N PRO A 506 18.83 10.12 24.17
CA PRO A 506 20.25 10.41 24.04
C PRO A 506 20.59 11.68 24.82
N SER A 507 21.62 11.61 25.66
CA SER A 507 22.10 12.74 26.49
C SER A 507 23.55 13.13 26.19
N THR A 508 24.23 12.44 25.27
CA THR A 508 25.60 12.74 24.82
C THR A 508 25.77 12.39 23.34
N ALA A 509 26.52 13.21 22.61
CA ALA A 509 26.73 13.05 21.18
C ALA A 509 28.05 12.31 20.87
N GLU A 510 27.97 11.13 20.24
CA GLU A 510 29.14 10.53 19.58
C GLU A 510 29.33 11.17 18.19
N GLY A 511 30.05 12.30 18.14
CA GLY A 511 30.55 12.89 16.90
C GLY A 511 29.51 13.52 15.99
N LEU A 512 28.30 13.78 16.49
CA LEU A 512 27.26 14.54 15.80
C LEU A 512 27.08 15.90 16.48
N SER A 513 27.00 16.96 15.69
CA SER A 513 26.68 18.30 16.17
C SER A 513 25.71 18.97 15.21
N ASP A 514 25.04 19.98 15.71
CA ASP A 514 24.40 20.99 14.89
C ASP A 514 25.44 21.63 13.96
N ALA A 515 24.97 22.37 12.94
CA ALA A 515 25.83 23.06 11.99
C ALA A 515 25.37 24.49 11.75
N LEU A 516 26.32 25.38 11.48
CA LEU A 516 26.08 26.77 11.11
C LEU A 516 27.03 27.11 9.97
N PHE A 517 26.46 27.39 8.80
CA PHE A 517 27.22 27.69 7.60
C PHE A 517 27.07 29.16 7.25
N ARG A 518 28.20 29.87 7.18
CA ARG A 518 28.24 31.24 6.73
C ARG A 518 28.44 31.32 5.21
N LEU A 519 27.67 32.15 4.51
CA LEU A 519 27.83 32.37 3.08
C LEU A 519 28.91 33.44 2.82
N VAL A 520 30.03 33.03 2.24
CA VAL A 520 31.14 33.94 1.93
C VAL A 520 31.52 33.78 0.46
N ASN A 521 31.35 34.86 -0.32
CA ASN A 521 31.64 34.89 -1.77
C ASN A 521 30.93 33.76 -2.55
N GLY A 522 29.68 33.45 -2.18
CA GLY A 522 28.88 32.41 -2.84
C GLY A 522 29.21 30.97 -2.44
N VAL A 523 30.05 30.77 -1.41
CA VAL A 523 30.41 29.45 -0.89
C VAL A 523 30.13 29.41 0.62
N TYR A 524 29.44 28.36 1.06
CA TYR A 524 29.17 28.11 2.47
C TYR A 524 30.42 27.59 3.19
N GLN A 525 30.67 28.13 4.38
CA GLN A 525 31.76 27.74 5.27
C GLN A 525 31.18 27.33 6.62
N ASP A 526 31.53 26.15 7.10
CA ASP A 526 31.14 25.71 8.44
C ASP A 526 31.87 26.55 9.50
N VAL A 527 31.09 27.33 10.25
CA VAL A 527 31.55 28.17 11.36
C VAL A 527 31.05 27.64 12.70
N PHE A 528 30.28 26.55 12.73
CA PHE A 528 29.74 25.98 13.97
C PHE A 528 30.80 25.74 15.06
N PRO A 529 32.01 25.20 14.76
CA PRO A 529 33.01 24.90 15.78
C PRO A 529 33.49 26.09 16.62
N VAL A 530 33.28 27.33 16.15
CA VAL A 530 33.70 28.55 16.85
C VAL A 530 32.54 29.32 17.50
N THR A 531 31.30 28.84 17.35
CA THR A 531 30.09 29.52 17.88
C THR A 531 29.96 29.44 19.40
N GLY A 532 30.51 28.40 20.03
CA GLY A 532 30.28 28.11 21.43
C GLY A 532 28.90 27.51 21.75
N ILE A 533 28.08 27.20 20.73
CA ILE A 533 26.81 26.48 20.89
C ILE A 533 27.10 25.04 21.33
N ILE A 534 26.39 24.59 22.38
CA ILE A 534 26.42 23.21 22.86
C ILE A 534 24.99 22.78 23.14
N ASP A 535 24.31 22.27 22.11
CA ASP A 535 23.05 21.56 22.26
C ASP A 535 23.30 20.04 22.16
N LEU A 536 22.78 19.30 23.14
CA LEU A 536 22.93 17.84 23.23
C LEU A 536 21.60 17.11 23.01
N GLU A 537 20.49 17.85 22.92
CA GLU A 537 19.16 17.30 22.71
C GLU A 537 18.96 16.81 21.27
N PHE A 538 17.80 16.25 20.97
CA PHE A 538 17.45 15.77 19.64
C PHE A 538 16.70 16.87 18.86
N GLY A 539 17.43 17.65 18.06
CA GLY A 539 16.90 18.82 17.37
C GLY A 539 15.95 18.48 16.24
N GLN A 540 14.75 19.05 16.24
CA GLN A 540 13.68 18.82 15.26
C GLN A 540 13.42 20.03 14.37
N GLY A 541 13.59 21.23 14.92
CA GLY A 541 13.31 22.48 14.22
C GLY A 541 14.05 23.64 14.85
N CYS A 542 14.04 24.79 14.19
CA CYS A 542 14.59 26.01 14.75
C CYS A 542 13.89 27.24 14.18
N SER A 543 13.98 28.35 14.90
CA SER A 543 13.54 29.66 14.47
C SER A 543 14.64 30.69 14.75
N VAL A 544 14.66 31.74 13.94
CA VAL A 544 15.61 32.85 14.02
C VAL A 544 14.84 34.12 14.36
N GLY A 545 15.38 34.96 15.25
CA GLY A 545 14.81 36.27 15.57
C GLY A 545 15.55 36.94 16.71
N ASP A 546 15.50 38.27 16.78
CA ASP A 546 16.16 39.08 17.81
C ASP A 546 15.27 39.16 19.06
N VAL A 547 15.42 38.22 20.00
CA VAL A 547 14.48 38.08 21.12
C VAL A 547 14.79 39.00 22.30
N ASN A 548 15.98 39.60 22.29
CA ASN A 548 16.44 40.55 23.32
C ASN A 548 16.55 42.00 22.79
N ASN A 549 16.14 42.24 21.54
CA ASN A 549 16.18 43.52 20.83
C ASN A 549 17.57 44.18 20.82
N ASP A 550 18.64 43.40 20.75
CA ASP A 550 20.02 43.93 20.70
C ASP A 550 20.52 44.20 19.27
N GLY A 551 19.71 43.84 18.27
CA GLY A 551 19.97 44.02 16.85
C GLY A 551 20.65 42.84 16.17
N PHE A 552 20.99 41.77 16.91
CA PHE A 552 21.54 40.55 16.36
C PHE A 552 20.52 39.42 16.38
N PRO A 553 20.41 38.61 15.32
CA PRO A 553 19.46 37.51 15.30
C PRO A 553 19.91 36.38 16.21
N ASP A 554 19.00 35.93 17.07
CA ASP A 554 19.17 34.79 17.98
C ASP A 554 18.64 33.50 17.36
N LEU A 555 18.96 32.36 17.99
CA LEU A 555 18.54 31.03 17.60
C LEU A 555 17.69 30.38 18.69
N TYR A 556 16.51 29.90 18.33
CA TYR A 556 15.67 29.08 19.18
C TYR A 556 15.45 27.70 18.55
N ILE A 557 15.77 26.64 19.28
CA ILE A 557 15.85 25.27 18.78
C ILE A 557 14.75 24.43 19.45
N ALA A 558 13.90 23.84 18.61
CA ALA A 558 12.89 22.87 18.98
C ALA A 558 13.50 21.47 19.08
N ASN A 559 13.25 20.78 20.19
CA ASN A 559 13.84 19.49 20.52
C ASN A 559 12.80 18.44 20.88
N ILE A 560 13.20 17.17 20.80
CA ILE A 560 12.62 16.13 21.67
C ILE A 560 13.31 16.26 23.02
N GLY A 561 12.61 16.85 23.98
CA GLY A 561 13.18 17.31 25.24
C GLY A 561 13.17 18.84 25.34
N PRO A 562 14.02 19.44 26.18
CA PRO A 562 14.02 20.89 26.40
C PRO A 562 14.49 21.65 25.16
N ASN A 563 13.74 22.68 24.80
CA ASN A 563 14.10 23.61 23.74
C ASN A 563 15.19 24.57 24.22
N ARG A 564 16.06 24.98 23.29
CA ARG A 564 17.25 25.79 23.60
C ARG A 564 17.18 27.17 22.95
N LEU A 565 17.47 28.20 23.72
CA LEU A 565 17.65 29.57 23.24
C LEU A 565 19.14 29.94 23.28
N TRP A 566 19.66 30.45 22.17
CA TRP A 566 21.02 30.92 22.02
C TRP A 566 21.01 32.35 21.52
N LEU A 567 21.56 33.25 22.35
CA LEU A 567 21.65 34.68 22.07
C LEU A 567 22.93 34.98 21.31
N ASN A 568 22.83 35.67 20.17
CA ASN A 568 23.99 36.02 19.35
C ASN A 568 24.73 37.21 19.96
N ASN A 569 26.02 37.04 20.27
CA ASN A 569 26.82 38.10 20.88
C ASN A 569 27.31 39.16 19.87
N GLY A 570 26.99 39.00 18.57
CA GLY A 570 27.39 39.88 17.48
C GLY A 570 28.85 39.71 17.02
N ASP A 571 29.58 38.75 17.60
CA ASP A 571 30.96 38.41 17.23
C ASP A 571 31.09 36.99 16.62
N GLY A 572 29.95 36.38 16.28
CA GLY A 572 29.83 35.02 15.79
C GLY A 572 29.80 33.95 16.88
N THR A 573 29.85 34.35 18.16
CA THR A 573 29.63 33.45 19.31
C THR A 573 28.23 33.61 19.89
N PHE A 574 27.77 32.59 20.62
CA PHE A 574 26.46 32.58 21.25
C PHE A 574 26.52 32.35 22.75
N THR A 575 25.60 33.01 23.47
CA THR A 575 25.37 32.83 24.89
C THR A 575 24.07 32.09 25.12
N ARG A 576 24.05 31.12 26.04
CA ARG A 576 22.82 30.38 26.35
C ARG A 576 21.81 31.26 27.10
N GLY A 577 20.60 31.35 26.54
CA GLY A 577 19.43 31.98 27.17
C GLY A 577 18.70 31.04 28.15
N PRO A 578 17.53 31.46 28.67
CA PRO A 578 16.67 30.60 29.49
C PRO A 578 16.15 29.40 28.67
N ASP A 579 16.31 28.20 29.22
CA ASP A 579 15.78 26.96 28.64
C ASP A 579 14.25 26.87 28.78
N SER A 580 13.59 26.07 27.93
CA SER A 580 12.24 25.62 28.26
C SER A 580 12.29 24.54 29.35
N GLU A 581 11.34 24.56 30.28
CA GLU A 581 11.29 23.59 31.40
C GLU A 581 10.62 22.25 31.01
N GLN A 582 10.31 22.02 29.73
CA GLN A 582 9.42 20.93 29.30
C GLN A 582 10.16 19.72 28.69
N ASP A 583 9.67 18.53 29.02
CA ASP A 583 10.02 17.23 28.40
C ASP A 583 8.92 16.85 27.39
N SER A 584 8.80 17.61 26.30
CA SER A 584 7.80 17.43 25.24
C SER A 584 8.48 17.21 23.88
N TRP A 585 7.69 16.77 22.90
CA TRP A 585 8.11 16.77 21.51
C TRP A 585 7.74 18.10 20.85
N THR A 586 8.67 19.04 20.79
CA THR A 586 8.48 20.23 19.97
C THR A 586 8.96 19.92 18.55
N SER A 587 8.03 19.83 17.61
CA SER A 587 8.31 19.49 16.21
C SER A 587 8.73 20.72 15.39
N SER A 588 8.26 21.90 15.79
CA SER A 588 8.56 23.18 15.16
C SER A 588 8.44 24.30 16.19
N CYS A 589 9.05 25.44 15.92
CA CYS A 589 8.91 26.64 16.75
C CYS A 589 8.86 27.89 15.89
N LEU A 590 8.40 29.00 16.47
CA LEU A 590 8.34 30.30 15.81
C LEU A 590 8.77 31.40 16.78
N ILE A 591 9.54 32.36 16.27
CA ILE A 591 9.79 33.65 16.90
C ILE A 591 8.98 34.70 16.14
N THR A 592 8.03 35.34 16.81
CA THR A 592 7.20 36.42 16.21
C THR A 592 6.57 37.26 17.31
N ASP A 593 6.28 38.52 17.04
CA ASP A 593 5.42 39.33 17.93
C ASP A 593 3.97 38.82 17.83
N LEU A 594 3.50 38.10 18.85
CA LEU A 594 2.17 37.49 18.89
C LEU A 594 1.11 38.45 19.42
N ASN A 595 1.51 39.43 20.24
CA ASN A 595 0.60 40.31 20.96
C ASN A 595 0.56 41.76 20.41
N GLY A 596 1.44 42.08 19.46
CA GLY A 596 1.56 43.39 18.81
C GLY A 596 2.29 44.45 19.63
N ASP A 597 3.09 44.06 20.64
CA ASP A 597 3.81 44.99 21.52
C ASP A 597 5.20 45.38 21.00
N GLY A 598 5.63 44.79 19.88
CA GLY A 598 6.91 45.03 19.22
C GLY A 598 8.05 44.16 19.74
N ASN A 599 7.83 43.27 20.70
CA ASN A 599 8.83 42.30 21.16
C ASN A 599 8.56 40.91 20.55
N PRO A 600 9.60 40.23 20.02
CA PRO A 600 9.39 38.87 19.51
C PRO A 600 9.12 37.86 20.63
N ASP A 601 7.98 37.18 20.53
CA ASP A 601 7.52 36.11 21.39
C ASP A 601 7.95 34.73 20.87
N LEU A 602 7.85 33.70 21.72
CA LEU A 602 8.10 32.30 21.33
C LEU A 602 6.80 31.52 21.22
N PHE A 603 6.69 30.70 20.19
CA PHE A 603 5.62 29.72 20.02
C PHE A 603 6.21 28.33 19.75
N ASP A 604 5.90 27.36 20.61
CA ASP A 604 6.29 25.97 20.49
C ASP A 604 5.15 25.17 19.87
N VAL A 605 5.42 24.52 18.74
CA VAL A 605 4.51 23.58 18.09
C VAL A 605 4.83 22.19 18.59
N ASN A 606 3.91 21.62 19.35
CA ASN A 606 4.09 20.33 19.98
C ASN A 606 3.29 19.25 19.24
N TYR A 607 3.91 18.07 19.12
CA TYR A 607 3.35 17.00 18.28
C TYR A 607 2.56 15.97 19.07
N VAL A 608 3.24 15.01 19.69
CA VAL A 608 2.60 13.96 20.48
C VAL A 608 3.36 13.74 21.77
N GLN A 609 2.69 13.21 22.77
CA GLN A 609 3.25 12.96 24.10
C GLN A 609 3.01 11.52 24.57
N GLY A 610 3.74 11.15 25.62
CA GLY A 610 3.63 9.86 26.27
C GLY A 610 4.85 8.96 26.01
N LYS A 611 5.13 8.07 26.96
CA LYS A 611 6.33 7.21 26.93
C LYS A 611 6.37 6.27 25.73
N GLU A 612 5.19 5.92 25.20
CA GLU A 612 5.07 5.03 24.05
C GLU A 612 5.57 5.68 22.75
N VAL A 613 5.56 7.01 22.63
CA VAL A 613 6.08 7.72 21.45
C VAL A 613 7.54 7.35 21.17
N TRP A 614 8.31 7.15 22.25
CA TRP A 614 9.75 6.89 22.21
C TRP A 614 10.11 5.40 22.11
N THR A 615 9.14 4.51 22.30
CA THR A 615 9.39 3.06 22.48
C THR A 615 8.56 2.17 21.55
N ALA A 616 7.43 2.65 21.04
CA ALA A 616 6.58 1.90 20.13
C ALA A 616 7.25 1.74 18.77
N ILE A 617 7.46 0.48 18.36
CA ILE A 617 7.98 0.13 17.04
C ILE A 617 6.79 -0.12 16.12
N CYS A 618 6.72 0.64 15.04
CA CYS A 618 5.66 0.61 14.06
C CYS A 618 6.13 -0.23 12.87
N GLN A 619 5.35 -1.21 12.44
CA GLN A 619 5.67 -1.93 11.20
C GLN A 619 5.42 -0.98 10.01
N GLY A 620 6.36 -0.89 9.06
CA GLY A 620 6.37 0.13 7.99
C GLY A 620 7.26 1.35 8.32
N HIS A 621 6.98 2.52 7.72
CA HIS A 621 7.78 3.75 7.89
C HIS A 621 7.53 4.51 9.19
N ALA A 622 6.29 4.54 9.70
CA ALA A 622 5.94 5.23 10.94
C ALA A 622 4.57 4.79 11.47
N CYS A 623 4.31 5.04 12.75
CA CYS A 623 2.95 4.92 13.29
C CYS A 623 2.06 6.03 12.74
N SER A 624 0.75 5.81 12.70
CA SER A 624 -0.19 6.93 12.55
C SER A 624 -0.12 7.82 13.79
N PRO A 625 -0.06 9.16 13.67
CA PRO A 625 -0.06 10.06 14.82
C PRO A 625 -1.35 9.98 15.61
N SER A 626 -2.45 9.52 15.00
CA SER A 626 -3.75 9.35 15.65
C SER A 626 -3.71 8.45 16.89
N VAL A 627 -2.70 7.58 17.00
CA VAL A 627 -2.58 6.58 18.06
C VAL A 627 -1.93 7.09 19.34
N PHE A 628 -1.27 8.25 19.29
CA PHE A 628 -0.67 8.89 20.46
C PHE A 628 -1.53 10.06 20.93
N GLU A 629 -1.41 10.41 22.21
CA GLU A 629 -2.03 11.62 22.74
C GLU A 629 -1.31 12.85 22.14
N GLY A 630 -2.07 13.86 21.74
CA GLY A 630 -1.49 15.10 21.27
C GLY A 630 -0.86 15.90 22.41
N SER A 631 0.17 16.68 22.10
CA SER A 631 0.83 17.55 23.08
C SER A 631 0.46 19.01 22.81
N PRO A 632 -0.13 19.75 23.77
CA PRO A 632 -0.55 21.13 23.59
C PRO A 632 0.56 22.08 23.16
N ASP A 633 0.26 22.98 22.23
CA ASP A 633 1.14 24.08 21.84
C ASP A 633 1.29 25.09 22.99
N LEU A 634 2.45 25.72 23.07
CA LEU A 634 2.79 26.71 24.08
C LEU A 634 3.19 28.03 23.43
N ALA A 635 2.77 29.15 24.02
CA ALA A 635 3.37 30.43 23.71
C ALA A 635 3.91 31.13 24.95
N ARG A 636 4.89 31.97 24.71
CA ARG A 636 5.66 32.68 25.72
C ARG A 636 5.84 34.12 25.28
N VAL A 637 5.27 35.04 26.06
CA VAL A 637 5.34 36.47 25.76
C VAL A 637 6.66 37.04 26.27
N SER A 638 7.37 37.76 25.41
CA SER A 638 8.65 38.40 25.70
C SER A 638 8.46 39.71 26.46
N SER A 639 9.42 40.03 27.31
CA SER A 639 9.56 41.37 27.90
C SER A 639 10.55 42.27 27.17
N GLY A 640 11.08 41.80 26.04
CA GLY A 640 11.98 42.53 25.15
C GLY A 640 13.45 42.54 25.58
N ASP A 641 13.82 41.82 26.63
CA ASP A 641 15.19 41.70 27.14
C ASP A 641 15.68 40.23 27.23
N GLY A 642 15.07 39.34 26.45
CA GLY A 642 15.36 37.90 26.45
C GLY A 642 14.71 37.11 27.59
N ARG A 643 13.83 37.74 28.38
CA ARG A 643 12.99 37.05 29.39
C ARG A 643 11.55 36.88 28.91
N PHE A 644 10.97 35.73 29.23
CA PHE A 644 9.64 35.33 28.76
C PHE A 644 8.69 34.97 29.91
N THR A 645 7.39 35.07 29.65
CA THR A 645 6.32 34.59 30.52
C THR A 645 5.42 33.61 29.77
N ASP A 646 5.25 32.41 30.30
CA ASP A 646 4.38 31.38 29.74
C ASP A 646 2.91 31.82 29.73
N LEU A 647 2.25 31.63 28.59
CA LEU A 647 0.80 31.71 28.49
C LEU A 647 0.16 30.37 28.87
N PRO A 648 -1.12 30.35 29.30
CA PRO A 648 -1.88 29.12 29.39
C PRO A 648 -1.86 28.35 28.07
N LYS A 649 -1.81 27.02 28.14
CA LYS A 649 -1.82 26.12 26.98
C LYS A 649 -2.88 26.55 25.96
N ILE A 650 -2.45 26.78 24.72
CA ILE A 650 -3.25 27.46 23.71
C ILE A 650 -4.21 26.48 23.00
N THR A 651 -3.82 25.21 22.91
CA THR A 651 -4.58 24.17 22.23
C THR A 651 -4.95 23.00 23.18
N PRO A 652 -6.13 22.38 23.03
CA PRO A 652 -6.48 21.18 23.81
C PRO A 652 -5.71 19.96 23.30
N ALA A 653 -5.25 19.09 24.22
CA ALA A 653 -4.39 17.93 23.89
C ALA A 653 -4.99 16.99 22.83
N GLU A 654 -6.31 16.83 22.80
CA GLU A 654 -7.02 15.99 21.82
C GLU A 654 -6.90 16.52 20.37
N GLU A 655 -6.64 17.81 20.19
CA GLU A 655 -6.52 18.49 18.90
C GLU A 655 -5.07 18.90 18.57
N SER A 656 -4.12 18.69 19.48
CA SER A 656 -2.75 19.22 19.38
C SER A 656 -1.78 18.19 18.82
N LYS A 657 -1.66 18.12 17.49
CA LYS A 657 -0.67 17.29 16.77
C LYS A 657 0.03 18.12 15.70
N GLY A 658 0.64 19.22 16.12
CA GLY A 658 1.27 20.19 15.23
C GLY A 658 2.59 19.66 14.65
N LEU A 659 2.80 19.90 13.35
CA LEU A 659 4.07 19.62 12.64
C LEU A 659 4.74 20.88 12.10
N GLY A 660 4.04 22.02 12.15
CA GLY A 660 4.54 23.28 11.63
C GLY A 660 3.57 24.41 12.00
N VAL A 661 4.06 25.63 11.88
CA VAL A 661 3.31 26.85 12.15
C VAL A 661 3.66 27.90 11.10
N VAL A 662 2.67 28.72 10.74
CA VAL A 662 2.86 29.91 9.92
C VAL A 662 2.18 31.06 10.64
N ALA A 663 2.92 32.14 10.91
CA ALA A 663 2.32 33.41 11.28
C ALA A 663 2.23 34.31 10.05
N ALA A 664 1.09 34.98 9.91
CA ALA A 664 0.88 35.98 8.88
C ALA A 664 0.14 37.17 9.50
N VAL A 665 0.60 38.37 9.20
CA VAL A 665 -0.16 39.59 9.49
C VAL A 665 -1.24 39.71 8.42
N VAL A 666 -2.48 39.42 8.81
CA VAL A 666 -3.65 39.63 7.95
C VAL A 666 -4.09 41.08 8.16
N GLY A 667 -3.73 41.95 7.22
CA GLY A 667 -4.02 43.38 7.31
C GLY A 667 -5.51 43.71 7.20
N ASP A 668 -5.83 44.93 7.61
CA ASP A 668 -6.76 45.81 6.86
C ASP A 668 -5.94 46.77 5.99
#